data_AF-C4JZZ5-F1
#
_entry.id   AF-C4JZZ5-F1
#
_cell.length_a   1.000
_cell.length_b   1.000
_cell.length_c   1.000
_cell.angle_alpha   90.00
_cell.angle_beta   90.00
_cell.angle_gamma   90.00
#
_symmetry.space_group_name_H-M   'P 1'
#
loop_
_entity.id
_entity.type
_entity.pdbx_description
1 polymer ?
#
loop_
_entity_poly.entity_id
_entity_poly.type
_entity_poly.pdbx_seq_one_letter_code
_entity_poly.pdbx_strand_id
1 'polypeptide(L)'
;MGFERLLGCVRRLFCADLTQASPDDTYLTYHDISLTNEDVDTLKNDWLTDNVGANGSAHSVSQANMFKTGQVPRARSHFTISNHQHHPPTTHLTEAEGGTHWSLLLVSVVDGVAFHYDSLPPGNRNEALRVAQKVSMILDRGFRFVQLDDSPVQENSSDCGVFVCLTMRHLLINRLLKACTSEKVSMSLGGKKVNASAGRREMVRIIDRFRKKKDHKSSRKWEPADSAQEDCTKTYNVDLQRLHNQCQHSRRTYSRSPISFQNGLKQNRIPAAYYRGGTSRGVIFQTKDLPLARADWAPIFLGVMGSPDSNGRQLDGLGGGISSLSKICVVGPSDRPGIDVEFTFVQVGVKSTDIDYSGNCGNLSSAIGPFAVDSGIIRPTCEYGDVTVRIYNTNTDKVIEATFPVHGGEALAHGDFAIDGVAGTAAKVKLDFIKPSGSKTGKMLPTGNVVDYFDGIRTTCVDVGNPSVFVSAEELGVSGTILPDETQNVPGLLDRLESIRQQATMKMGMASTPREVPASIPKICFVSQPSSHSLLSGEILDGDSVDVVVRAISVGQPHRALPITTSLSLAVAAKIQGSVVNQLVRASVEDKEELVIGHSSGKLVVGASIKADGEVEKASVYRTARRLMDGIIYWK
;
A
#
# COMPACT_ATOMS: atom_id res chain seq x y z
N MET A 1 9.07 59.24 -40.07
CA MET A 1 8.16 59.29 -41.25
C MET A 1 8.42 58.05 -42.07
N GLY A 2 7.40 57.26 -42.38
CA GLY A 2 7.54 56.12 -43.30
C GLY A 2 6.73 54.88 -42.94
N PHE A 3 5.51 54.84 -43.49
CA PHE A 3 4.85 53.74 -44.21
C PHE A 3 4.91 52.25 -43.75
N GLU A 4 3.69 51.72 -43.72
CA GLU A 4 3.20 50.34 -43.85
C GLU A 4 4.04 49.30 -44.61
N ARG A 5 3.91 48.03 -44.18
CA ARG A 5 3.39 46.89 -44.98
C ARG A 5 3.05 45.74 -44.00
N LEU A 6 1.78 45.38 -43.80
CA LEU A 6 0.93 44.47 -44.60
C LEU A 6 1.53 43.07 -44.81
N LEU A 7 0.86 42.08 -44.21
CA LEU A 7 0.52 40.71 -44.64
C LEU A 7 0.11 39.99 -43.34
N GLY A 8 -1.12 39.58 -43.09
CA GLY A 8 -2.10 38.97 -43.96
C GLY A 8 -2.43 37.58 -43.41
N CYS A 9 -3.72 37.26 -43.37
CA CYS A 9 -4.33 35.92 -43.31
C CYS A 9 -4.90 35.37 -41.97
N VAL A 10 -6.23 35.55 -41.85
CA VAL A 10 -7.27 34.50 -41.71
C VAL A 10 -7.32 33.60 -40.45
N ARG A 11 -8.32 33.92 -39.60
CA ARG A 11 -9.34 33.09 -38.90
C ARG A 11 -9.07 31.60 -38.58
N ARG A 12 -9.24 31.26 -37.30
CA ARG A 12 -10.32 30.41 -36.68
C ARG A 12 -10.16 30.48 -35.14
N LEU A 13 -11.09 31.10 -34.40
CA LEU A 13 -12.11 30.43 -33.55
C LEU A 13 -11.53 29.35 -32.59
N PHE A 14 -11.39 29.64 -31.29
CA PHE A 14 -12.39 29.34 -30.24
C PHE A 14 -11.93 29.79 -28.83
N CYS A 15 -12.91 30.34 -28.09
CA CYS A 15 -13.06 30.55 -26.64
C CYS A 15 -12.22 29.67 -25.67
N ALA A 16 -11.74 30.27 -24.56
CA ALA A 16 -12.33 30.17 -23.21
C ALA A 16 -11.32 30.49 -22.08
N ASP A 17 -11.88 30.94 -20.96
CA ASP A 17 -11.29 31.56 -19.76
C ASP A 17 -10.26 30.76 -18.92
N LEU A 18 -9.58 31.54 -18.07
CA LEU A 18 -8.76 31.20 -16.90
C LEU A 18 -9.49 30.25 -15.92
N THR A 19 -8.80 29.21 -15.44
CA THR A 19 -9.33 28.24 -14.46
C THR A 19 -9.12 28.68 -13.00
N GLN A 20 -10.20 28.70 -12.22
CA GLN A 20 -10.19 28.64 -10.75
C GLN A 20 -9.68 27.27 -10.28
N ALA A 21 -8.97 27.21 -9.15
CA ALA A 21 -8.51 25.95 -8.57
C ALA A 21 -9.70 25.08 -8.10
N SER A 22 -9.60 23.77 -8.31
CA SER A 22 -10.66 22.80 -7.99
C SER A 22 -10.80 22.61 -6.47
N PRO A 23 -12.01 22.36 -5.93
CA PRO A 23 -12.21 21.97 -4.53
C PRO A 23 -11.36 20.76 -4.10
N ASP A 24 -11.14 19.81 -5.02
CA ASP A 24 -10.34 18.59 -4.80
C ASP A 24 -8.82 18.82 -4.90
N ASP A 25 -8.38 20.00 -5.36
CA ASP A 25 -6.95 20.27 -5.48
C ASP A 25 -6.28 20.26 -4.11
N THR A 26 -5.10 19.66 -4.04
CA THR A 26 -4.32 19.56 -2.80
C THR A 26 -3.89 20.94 -2.30
N TYR A 27 -4.36 21.31 -1.12
CA TYR A 27 -4.01 22.53 -0.39
C TYR A 27 -2.70 22.38 0.41
N LEU A 28 -2.53 21.26 1.12
CA LEU A 28 -1.34 20.95 1.92
C LEU A 28 -1.13 19.45 2.06
N THR A 29 0.05 18.96 1.70
CA THR A 29 0.51 17.61 2.06
C THR A 29 1.48 17.68 3.23
N TYR A 30 1.21 16.95 4.30
CA TYR A 30 2.06 16.87 5.50
C TYR A 30 2.05 15.44 6.08
N HIS A 31 3.22 14.79 6.13
CA HIS A 31 3.38 13.39 6.58
C HIS A 31 2.31 12.43 6.01
N ASP A 32 2.22 12.38 4.67
CA ASP A 32 1.36 11.47 3.91
C ASP A 32 -0.15 11.69 4.08
N ILE A 33 -0.55 12.82 4.66
CA ILE A 33 -1.93 13.29 4.71
C ILE A 33 -2.05 14.49 3.77
N SER A 34 -3.01 14.43 2.84
CA SER A 34 -3.35 15.53 1.94
C SER A 34 -4.61 16.23 2.43
N LEU A 35 -4.53 17.55 2.60
CA LEU A 35 -5.68 18.44 2.78
C LEU A 35 -6.03 19.04 1.43
N THR A 36 -7.30 19.02 1.04
CA THR A 36 -7.82 19.67 -0.17
C THR A 36 -8.19 21.14 0.08
N ASN A 37 -8.48 21.89 -0.99
CA ASN A 37 -9.03 23.24 -0.86
C ASN A 37 -10.38 23.21 -0.12
N GLU A 38 -11.22 22.20 -0.39
CA GLU A 38 -12.50 21.99 0.26
C GLU A 38 -12.35 21.72 1.77
N ASP A 39 -11.37 20.91 2.20
CA ASP A 39 -11.13 20.64 3.62
C ASP A 39 -10.84 21.94 4.40
N VAL A 40 -10.06 22.83 3.79
CA VAL A 40 -9.66 24.10 4.40
C VAL A 40 -10.78 25.13 4.37
N ASP A 41 -11.62 25.12 3.34
CA ASP A 41 -12.79 26.00 3.26
C ASP A 41 -13.92 25.54 4.19
N THR A 42 -14.06 24.23 4.39
CA THR A 42 -14.92 23.61 5.39
C THR A 42 -14.50 24.03 6.79
N LEU A 43 -13.20 24.02 7.11
CA LEU A 43 -12.69 24.54 8.38
C LEU A 43 -13.03 26.02 8.63
N LYS A 44 -13.15 26.83 7.56
CA LYS A 44 -13.47 28.27 7.64
C LYS A 44 -14.96 28.53 7.84
N ASN A 45 -15.84 27.78 7.17
CA ASN A 45 -17.25 28.14 7.01
C ASN A 45 -18.26 26.99 7.29
N ASP A 46 -17.85 25.74 7.54
CA ASP A 46 -18.75 24.57 7.65
C ASP A 46 -18.26 23.45 8.62
N TRP A 47 -18.99 22.33 8.72
CA TRP A 47 -18.82 21.25 9.70
C TRP A 47 -17.56 20.42 9.50
N LEU A 48 -16.90 19.98 10.59
CA LEU A 48 -15.91 18.88 10.50
C LEU A 48 -16.68 17.54 10.44
N THR A 49 -17.16 17.16 9.25
CA THR A 49 -17.86 15.90 9.00
C THR A 49 -17.16 15.07 7.92
N ASP A 50 -17.36 13.75 7.98
CA ASP A 50 -16.69 12.77 7.10
C ASP A 50 -17.22 12.70 5.64
N ASN A 51 -18.16 13.53 5.16
CA ASN A 51 -18.68 13.39 3.78
C ASN A 51 -19.29 14.66 3.15
N VAL A 52 -18.69 15.14 2.05
CA VAL A 52 -19.34 15.64 0.80
C VAL A 52 -18.31 15.40 -0.33
N GLY A 53 -18.59 14.88 -1.53
CA GLY A 53 -19.89 14.66 -2.18
C GLY A 53 -20.05 13.31 -2.89
N ALA A 54 -21.30 12.82 -2.80
CA ALA A 54 -21.88 11.86 -3.72
C ALA A 54 -22.51 12.60 -4.89
N ASN A 55 -21.73 12.82 -5.95
CA ASN A 55 -22.17 12.81 -7.35
C ASN A 55 -20.91 12.89 -8.23
N GLY A 56 -20.39 11.72 -8.60
CA GLY A 56 -19.11 11.58 -9.31
C GLY A 56 -17.96 11.28 -8.36
N SER A 57 -17.32 10.11 -8.54
CA SER A 57 -15.99 9.75 -8.02
C SER A 57 -15.68 10.10 -6.55
N ALA A 58 -16.12 9.26 -5.61
CA ALA A 58 -15.77 9.43 -4.19
C ALA A 58 -14.51 8.63 -3.80
N HIS A 59 -13.41 9.36 -3.64
CA HIS A 59 -12.17 8.96 -2.98
C HIS A 59 -12.37 8.94 -1.45
N SER A 60 -11.94 7.87 -0.76
CA SER A 60 -11.95 7.84 0.71
C SER A 60 -10.72 8.59 1.25
N VAL A 61 -10.94 9.78 1.80
CA VAL A 61 -9.98 10.58 2.56
C VAL A 61 -9.53 9.80 3.80
N SER A 62 -8.22 9.67 3.99
CA SER A 62 -7.60 9.07 5.17
C SER A 62 -7.60 10.04 6.34
N GLN A 63 -8.14 9.57 7.47
CA GLN A 63 -8.29 10.27 8.74
C GLN A 63 -7.05 11.04 9.21
N ALA A 64 -7.29 12.27 9.66
CA ALA A 64 -6.32 13.20 10.22
C ALA A 64 -5.70 12.69 11.55
N ASN A 65 -4.49 12.14 11.48
CA ASN A 65 -3.58 12.04 12.62
C ASN A 65 -2.64 13.25 12.62
N MET A 66 -3.16 14.43 12.96
CA MET A 66 -2.29 15.59 13.20
C MET A 66 -1.64 15.44 14.59
N PHE A 67 -0.31 15.38 14.61
CA PHE A 67 0.62 15.33 15.76
C PHE A 67 1.06 13.95 16.27
N LYS A 68 2.12 13.40 15.61
CA LYS A 68 3.13 12.57 16.31
C LYS A 68 4.22 13.47 16.90
N THR A 69 4.62 13.10 18.10
CA THR A 69 5.54 13.77 19.03
C THR A 69 6.91 14.09 18.43
N GLY A 70 7.30 15.37 18.44
CA GLY A 70 8.71 15.76 18.33
C GLY A 70 9.46 15.36 19.61
N GLN A 71 10.70 14.89 19.45
CA GLN A 71 11.60 14.57 20.55
C GLN A 71 11.70 15.75 21.54
N VAL A 72 11.34 15.51 22.79
CA VAL A 72 11.72 16.35 23.93
C VAL A 72 12.58 15.47 24.85
N PRO A 73 13.82 15.86 25.20
CA PRO A 73 14.70 15.03 26.00
C PRO A 73 14.26 14.98 27.47
N ARG A 74 14.24 13.77 28.03
CA ARG A 74 14.16 13.42 29.46
C ARG A 74 13.04 14.07 30.29
N ALA A 75 11.88 13.42 30.31
CA ALA A 75 11.07 13.19 31.52
C ALA A 75 10.21 11.93 31.32
N ARG A 76 10.25 10.99 32.28
CA ARG A 76 9.51 9.72 32.23
C ARG A 76 8.03 9.97 32.60
N SER A 77 7.16 10.08 31.60
CA SER A 77 5.71 9.83 31.73
C SER A 77 5.11 9.51 30.34
N HIS A 78 4.62 8.27 30.16
CA HIS A 78 4.03 7.80 28.91
C HIS A 78 2.51 8.04 28.93
N PHE A 79 2.02 8.93 28.07
CA PHE A 79 0.58 9.15 27.83
C PHE A 79 0.23 8.72 26.40
N THR A 80 -0.90 8.03 26.23
CA THR A 80 -1.46 7.64 24.92
C THR A 80 -2.80 8.36 24.72
N ILE A 81 -3.00 8.98 23.55
CA ILE A 81 -4.22 9.72 23.18
C ILE A 81 -4.85 9.03 21.97
N SER A 82 -6.16 8.77 22.03
CA SER A 82 -6.94 8.12 20.98
C SER A 82 -8.26 8.86 20.72
N ASN A 83 -8.55 9.17 19.45
CA ASN A 83 -9.83 9.73 18.97
C ASN A 83 -10.58 8.65 18.17
N HIS A 84 -11.87 8.41 18.44
CA HIS A 84 -12.69 7.44 17.68
C HIS A 84 -14.14 7.90 17.48
N GLN A 85 -14.67 7.70 16.27
CA GLN A 85 -16.10 7.80 15.88
C GLN A 85 -16.74 6.40 15.79
N HIS A 86 -18.02 6.25 16.17
CA HIS A 86 -18.82 5.10 15.77
C HIS A 86 -20.33 5.37 15.72
N HIS A 87 -21.01 4.72 14.76
CA HIS A 87 -22.46 4.79 14.49
C HIS A 87 -23.26 3.76 15.32
N PRO A 88 -24.50 4.08 15.77
CA PRO A 88 -25.41 3.10 16.35
C PRO A 88 -26.05 2.21 15.27
N PRO A 89 -26.49 0.97 15.59
CA PRO A 89 -27.14 0.09 14.62
C PRO A 89 -28.63 0.43 14.54
N THR A 90 -29.09 0.97 13.41
CA THR A 90 -30.53 1.04 13.10
C THR A 90 -30.87 0.47 11.72
N THR A 91 -31.90 -0.35 11.74
CA THR A 91 -32.60 -0.93 10.60
C THR A 91 -33.39 0.17 9.88
N HIS A 92 -32.94 0.65 8.71
CA HIS A 92 -33.74 1.09 7.54
C HIS A 92 -32.85 1.90 6.56
N LEU A 93 -32.95 1.61 5.26
CA LEU A 93 -31.94 1.93 4.22
C LEU A 93 -32.30 3.10 3.28
N THR A 94 -33.10 4.08 3.70
CA THR A 94 -33.57 5.16 2.79
C THR A 94 -33.61 6.57 3.37
N GLU A 95 -33.00 6.82 4.52
CA GLU A 95 -32.74 8.19 4.99
C GLU A 95 -31.23 8.43 4.99
N ALA A 96 -30.79 9.56 4.43
CA ALA A 96 -29.39 9.95 4.51
C ALA A 96 -29.02 10.20 5.98
N GLU A 97 -28.28 9.25 6.57
CA GLU A 97 -27.82 9.33 7.96
C GLU A 97 -26.82 10.48 8.12
N GLY A 98 -27.24 11.55 8.80
CA GLY A 98 -26.34 12.58 9.33
C GLY A 98 -25.72 12.17 10.68
N GLY A 99 -24.41 12.40 10.81
CA GLY A 99 -23.79 12.81 12.08
C GLY A 99 -22.96 11.79 12.86
N THR A 100 -21.67 11.64 12.55
CA THR A 100 -20.68 10.99 13.43
C THR A 100 -20.16 11.96 14.51
N HIS A 101 -20.49 11.74 15.78
CA HIS A 101 -20.03 12.58 16.91
C HIS A 101 -18.64 12.16 17.42
N TRP A 102 -17.77 13.13 17.75
CA TRP A 102 -16.40 12.92 18.20
C TRP A 102 -16.27 13.19 19.70
N SER A 103 -15.56 12.30 20.42
CA SER A 103 -15.20 12.48 21.83
C SER A 103 -13.73 12.10 22.08
N LEU A 104 -13.19 12.51 23.24
CA LEU A 104 -11.78 12.31 23.60
C LEU A 104 -11.64 11.30 24.74
N LEU A 105 -10.87 10.23 24.52
CA LEU A 105 -10.45 9.29 25.57
C LEU A 105 -8.95 9.41 25.83
N LEU A 106 -8.59 9.82 27.04
CA LEU A 106 -7.21 9.95 27.50
C LEU A 106 -6.87 8.83 28.50
N VAL A 107 -5.87 8.00 28.20
CA VAL A 107 -5.47 6.87 29.04
C VAL A 107 -4.11 7.14 29.68
N SER A 108 -4.06 7.19 31.01
CA SER A 108 -2.81 7.14 31.78
C SER A 108 -2.51 5.69 32.15
N VAL A 109 -1.53 5.11 31.44
CA VAL A 109 -1.09 3.74 31.69
C VAL A 109 -0.44 3.63 33.07
N VAL A 110 0.37 4.63 33.45
CA VAL A 110 1.11 4.65 34.71
C VAL A 110 0.17 4.76 35.91
N ASP A 111 -0.87 5.60 35.82
CA ASP A 111 -1.81 5.81 36.92
C ASP A 111 -2.95 4.80 36.93
N GLY A 112 -3.11 4.01 35.87
CA GLY A 112 -4.20 3.04 35.75
C GLY A 112 -5.57 3.71 35.64
N VAL A 113 -5.68 4.84 34.92
CA VAL A 113 -6.93 5.61 34.80
C VAL A 113 -7.20 6.03 33.35
N ALA A 114 -8.46 5.96 32.92
CA ALA A 114 -8.92 6.45 31.62
C ALA A 114 -9.97 7.55 31.82
N PHE A 115 -9.72 8.73 31.25
CA PHE A 115 -10.56 9.93 31.34
C PHE A 115 -11.28 10.16 30.01
N HIS A 116 -12.61 10.28 30.05
CA HIS A 116 -13.44 10.53 28.87
C HIS A 116 -14.05 11.94 28.91
N TYR A 117 -13.82 12.70 27.84
CA TYR A 117 -14.34 14.05 27.64
C TYR A 117 -15.27 14.06 26.44
N ASP A 118 -16.47 14.60 26.62
CA ASP A 118 -17.50 14.60 25.60
C ASP A 118 -18.20 15.95 25.58
N SER A 119 -18.29 16.57 24.40
CA SER A 119 -18.95 17.86 24.23
C SER A 119 -20.46 17.75 24.00
N LEU A 120 -21.02 16.55 23.79
CA LEU A 120 -22.44 16.34 23.45
C LEU A 120 -23.09 15.19 24.24
N PRO A 121 -23.65 15.42 25.44
CA PRO A 121 -24.37 14.41 26.21
C PRO A 121 -25.69 13.94 25.55
N PRO A 122 -26.10 12.64 25.64
CA PRO A 122 -25.50 11.57 26.46
C PRO A 122 -24.19 10.98 25.89
N GLY A 123 -23.78 11.39 24.69
CA GLY A 123 -22.43 11.20 24.15
C GLY A 123 -21.98 9.76 23.94
N ASN A 124 -20.68 9.59 23.70
CA ASN A 124 -20.01 8.33 23.41
C ASN A 124 -19.50 7.61 24.69
N ARG A 125 -20.19 7.77 25.82
CA ARG A 125 -19.71 7.26 27.13
C ARG A 125 -19.53 5.74 27.16
N ASN A 126 -20.49 4.99 26.63
CA ASN A 126 -20.46 3.53 26.66
C ASN A 126 -19.37 3.00 25.72
N GLU A 127 -19.20 3.66 24.59
CA GLU A 127 -18.21 3.41 23.57
C GLU A 127 -16.81 3.63 24.14
N ALA A 128 -16.59 4.77 24.80
CA ALA A 128 -15.35 5.10 25.48
C ALA A 128 -15.01 4.11 26.60
N LEU A 129 -16.00 3.65 27.38
CA LEU A 129 -15.81 2.63 28.40
C LEU A 129 -15.36 1.29 27.78
N ARG A 130 -16.01 0.85 26.69
CA ARG A 130 -15.62 -0.37 25.97
C ARG A 130 -14.21 -0.27 25.39
N VAL A 131 -13.82 0.89 24.86
CA VAL A 131 -12.46 1.12 24.37
C VAL A 131 -11.46 1.05 25.53
N ALA A 132 -11.74 1.70 26.66
CA ALA A 132 -10.87 1.62 27.85
C ALA A 132 -10.69 0.17 28.34
N GLN A 133 -11.76 -0.66 28.30
CA GLN A 133 -11.68 -2.08 28.63
C GLN A 133 -10.81 -2.88 27.65
N LYS A 134 -10.95 -2.64 26.34
CA LYS A 134 -10.09 -3.30 25.34
C LYS A 134 -8.62 -2.90 25.50
N VAL A 135 -8.36 -1.62 25.76
CA VAL A 135 -7.00 -1.13 26.04
C VAL A 135 -6.46 -1.77 27.33
N SER A 136 -7.30 -1.97 28.34
CA SER A 136 -6.95 -2.69 29.57
C SER A 136 -6.49 -4.12 29.31
N MET A 137 -7.18 -4.84 28.42
CA MET A 137 -6.82 -6.20 28.01
C MET A 137 -5.50 -6.24 27.20
N ILE A 138 -5.31 -5.28 26.29
CA ILE A 138 -4.10 -5.21 25.45
C ILE A 138 -2.85 -4.91 26.29
N LEU A 139 -2.99 -4.07 27.32
CA LEU A 139 -1.88 -3.62 28.16
C LEU A 139 -1.71 -4.47 29.44
N ASP A 140 -2.51 -5.53 29.58
CA ASP A 140 -2.58 -6.38 30.78
C ASP A 140 -2.62 -5.56 32.08
N ARG A 141 -3.45 -4.52 32.09
CA ARG A 141 -3.51 -3.55 33.19
C ARG A 141 -4.89 -2.95 33.36
N GLY A 142 -5.45 -3.06 34.57
CA GLY A 142 -6.76 -2.49 34.90
C GLY A 142 -6.77 -0.97 34.82
N PHE A 143 -7.79 -0.40 34.14
CA PHE A 143 -8.02 1.04 34.10
C PHE A 143 -9.31 1.42 34.83
N ARG A 144 -9.22 2.37 35.76
CA ARG A 144 -10.41 3.04 36.31
C ARG A 144 -10.94 4.04 35.28
N PHE A 145 -12.14 3.81 34.76
CA PHE A 145 -12.80 4.74 33.84
C PHE A 145 -13.44 5.92 34.58
N VAL A 146 -13.23 7.13 34.08
CA VAL A 146 -13.74 8.38 34.64
C VAL A 146 -14.41 9.17 33.52
N GLN A 147 -15.72 9.33 33.61
CA GLN A 147 -16.46 10.28 32.78
C GLN A 147 -16.27 11.69 33.34
N LEU A 148 -15.84 12.65 32.52
CA LEU A 148 -15.75 14.06 32.92
C LEU A 148 -17.02 14.77 32.51
N ASP A 149 -18.03 14.73 33.37
CA ASP A 149 -19.31 15.41 33.16
C ASP A 149 -19.21 16.94 33.19
N ASP A 150 -18.08 17.47 33.67
CA ASP A 150 -17.74 18.90 33.69
C ASP A 150 -16.97 19.36 32.42
N SER A 151 -16.95 18.53 31.38
CA SER A 151 -16.36 18.87 30.08
C SER A 151 -17.12 20.02 29.41
N PRO A 152 -16.42 20.92 28.68
CA PRO A 152 -17.09 21.97 27.92
C PRO A 152 -18.04 21.38 26.88
N VAL A 153 -19.31 21.80 26.94
CA VAL A 153 -20.38 21.34 26.05
C VAL A 153 -20.47 22.26 24.83
N GLN A 154 -20.68 21.69 23.66
CA GLN A 154 -20.88 22.47 22.43
C GLN A 154 -22.29 23.07 22.37
N GLU A 155 -22.40 24.24 21.73
CA GLU A 155 -23.68 24.94 21.55
C GLU A 155 -24.46 24.44 20.31
N ASN A 156 -23.79 23.71 19.41
CA ASN A 156 -24.35 23.13 18.20
C ASN A 156 -24.00 21.64 18.09
N SER A 157 -24.47 20.93 17.06
CA SER A 157 -24.20 19.50 16.87
C SER A 157 -22.94 19.20 16.05
N SER A 158 -22.18 20.19 15.60
CA SER A 158 -21.14 20.02 14.56
C SER A 158 -19.73 20.46 14.94
N ASP A 159 -19.53 21.03 16.13
CA ASP A 159 -18.21 21.48 16.59
C ASP A 159 -17.41 20.41 17.38
N CYS A 160 -17.91 19.17 17.47
CA CYS A 160 -17.36 18.13 18.35
C CYS A 160 -15.86 17.86 18.07
N GLY A 161 -15.44 17.81 16.80
CA GLY A 161 -14.03 17.67 16.41
C GLY A 161 -13.15 18.87 16.83
N VAL A 162 -13.70 20.10 16.77
CA VAL A 162 -13.01 21.30 17.25
C VAL A 162 -12.85 21.25 18.76
N PHE A 163 -13.89 20.82 19.48
CA PHE A 163 -13.86 20.65 20.93
C PHE A 163 -12.84 19.60 21.37
N VAL A 164 -12.73 18.46 20.67
CA VAL A 164 -11.70 17.44 20.91
C VAL A 164 -10.29 18.04 20.79
N CYS A 165 -10.01 18.76 19.71
CA CYS A 165 -8.69 19.35 19.48
C CYS A 165 -8.33 20.42 20.52
N LEU A 166 -9.28 21.28 20.90
CA LEU A 166 -9.08 22.33 21.90
C LEU A 166 -8.91 21.73 23.30
N THR A 167 -9.69 20.72 23.65
CA THR A 167 -9.59 19.98 24.91
C THR A 167 -8.23 19.28 25.02
N MET A 168 -7.83 18.55 23.98
CA MET A 168 -6.52 17.87 23.92
C MET A 168 -5.37 18.86 24.10
N ARG A 169 -5.39 19.98 23.36
CA ARG A 169 -4.35 21.01 23.47
C ARG A 169 -4.29 21.61 24.87
N HIS A 170 -5.44 21.87 25.48
CA HIS A 170 -5.50 22.40 26.84
C HIS A 170 -4.88 21.44 27.85
N LEU A 171 -5.28 20.16 27.81
CA LEU A 171 -4.75 19.13 28.69
C LEU A 171 -3.24 18.98 28.52
N LEU A 172 -2.73 18.94 27.29
CA LEU A 172 -1.30 18.82 27.03
C LEU A 172 -0.52 20.05 27.53
N ILE A 173 -0.86 21.24 27.05
CA ILE A 173 -0.02 22.44 27.28
C ILE A 173 -0.22 23.02 28.69
N ASN A 174 -1.42 22.96 29.25
CA ASN A 174 -1.75 23.65 30.50
C ASN A 174 -1.85 22.74 31.72
N ARG A 175 -1.89 21.41 31.53
CA ARG A 175 -1.96 20.45 32.63
C ARG A 175 -0.76 19.52 32.61
N LEU A 176 -0.66 18.65 31.61
CA LEU A 176 0.27 17.51 31.59
C LEU A 176 1.74 17.94 31.42
N LEU A 177 2.04 18.88 30.53
CA LEU A 177 3.42 19.34 30.30
C LEU A 177 3.93 20.34 31.34
N LYS A 178 3.05 20.93 32.16
CA LYS A 178 3.41 21.89 33.21
C LYS A 178 3.54 21.25 34.60
N ALA A 179 3.08 20.01 34.75
CA ALA A 179 3.07 19.33 36.03
C ALA A 179 4.47 18.80 36.41
N CYS A 180 4.88 19.02 37.65
CA CYS A 180 6.03 18.33 38.24
C CYS A 180 5.65 16.89 38.61
N THR A 181 6.61 15.96 38.56
CA THR A 181 6.39 14.51 38.77
C THR A 181 5.81 14.15 40.15
N SER A 182 5.78 15.07 41.11
CA SER A 182 5.25 14.88 42.47
C SER A 182 3.87 15.47 42.71
N GLU A 183 3.27 16.20 41.77
CA GLU A 183 2.00 16.91 41.97
C GLU A 183 0.82 16.23 41.28
N LYS A 184 -0.32 16.15 41.97
CA LYS A 184 -1.57 15.65 41.38
C LYS A 184 -2.15 16.70 40.44
N VAL A 185 -2.32 16.33 39.18
CA VAL A 185 -2.90 17.19 38.16
C VAL A 185 -4.41 17.00 38.12
N SER A 186 -5.16 18.10 38.28
CA SER A 186 -6.61 18.06 38.07
C SER A 186 -6.93 17.90 36.58
N MET A 187 -7.70 16.87 36.28
CA MET A 187 -8.18 16.53 34.94
C MET A 187 -9.56 17.14 34.63
N SER A 188 -10.13 17.89 35.59
CA SER A 188 -11.38 18.63 35.45
C SER A 188 -11.22 19.84 34.52
N LEU A 189 -12.27 20.08 33.73
CA LEU A 189 -12.40 21.23 32.83
C LEU A 189 -13.55 22.16 33.22
N GLY A 190 -14.18 21.93 34.38
CA GLY A 190 -15.23 22.78 34.94
C GLY A 190 -14.84 24.26 34.92
N GLY A 191 -15.73 25.10 34.39
CA GLY A 191 -15.53 26.55 34.26
C GLY A 191 -14.68 26.99 33.06
N LYS A 192 -14.17 26.07 32.23
CA LYS A 192 -13.51 26.42 30.97
C LYS A 192 -14.53 26.70 29.87
N LYS A 193 -14.47 27.91 29.32
CA LYS A 193 -15.20 28.26 28.09
C LYS A 193 -14.34 27.91 26.88
N VAL A 194 -14.92 27.16 25.95
CA VAL A 194 -14.31 26.82 24.66
C VAL A 194 -14.98 27.67 23.59
N ASN A 195 -14.19 28.34 22.74
CA ASN A 195 -14.70 29.13 21.62
C ASN A 195 -14.30 28.42 20.32
N ALA A 196 -15.26 27.73 19.70
CA ALA A 196 -15.02 26.94 18.50
C ALA A 196 -14.58 27.81 17.32
N SER A 197 -15.18 28.98 17.12
CA SER A 197 -14.83 29.91 16.03
C SER A 197 -13.39 30.42 16.14
N ALA A 198 -12.92 30.71 17.36
CA ALA A 198 -11.53 31.07 17.60
C ALA A 198 -10.58 29.89 17.35
N GLY A 199 -11.00 28.67 17.73
CA GLY A 199 -10.26 27.44 17.46
C GLY A 199 -10.09 27.18 15.96
N ARG A 200 -11.16 27.29 15.18
CA ARG A 200 -11.15 27.12 13.72
C ARG A 200 -10.18 28.09 13.05
N ARG A 201 -10.24 29.39 13.41
CA ARG A 201 -9.30 30.41 12.90
C ARG A 201 -7.85 30.05 13.23
N GLU A 202 -7.59 29.49 14.40
CA GLU A 202 -6.24 29.10 14.79
C GLU A 202 -5.75 27.85 14.03
N MET A 203 -6.62 26.87 13.80
CA MET A 203 -6.30 25.68 12.98
C MET A 203 -5.93 26.08 11.55
N VAL A 204 -6.72 26.94 10.92
CA VAL A 204 -6.43 27.47 9.57
C VAL A 204 -5.08 28.20 9.55
N ARG A 205 -4.80 29.06 10.54
CA ARG A 205 -3.49 29.74 10.64
C ARG A 205 -2.32 28.77 10.78
N ILE A 206 -2.50 27.64 11.48
CA ILE A 206 -1.47 26.61 11.62
C ILE A 206 -1.25 25.90 10.29
N ILE A 207 -2.32 25.52 9.59
CA ILE A 207 -2.28 24.91 8.26
C ILE A 207 -1.55 25.83 7.27
N ASP A 208 -1.95 27.11 7.22
CA ASP A 208 -1.33 28.12 6.36
C ASP A 208 0.16 28.32 6.67
N ARG A 209 0.54 28.24 7.96
CA ARG A 209 1.94 28.34 8.37
C ARG A 209 2.76 27.14 7.87
N PHE A 210 2.21 25.93 7.90
CA PHE A 210 2.88 24.75 7.36
C PHE A 210 2.98 24.81 5.84
N ARG A 211 1.95 25.28 5.15
CA ARG A 211 1.96 25.54 3.70
C ARG A 211 3.06 26.55 3.33
N LYS A 212 3.07 27.72 3.96
CA LYS A 212 4.09 28.75 3.73
C LYS A 212 5.52 28.28 4.04
N LYS A 213 5.72 27.43 5.04
CA LYS A 213 7.04 26.82 5.34
C LYS A 213 7.51 25.84 4.26
N LYS A 214 6.58 25.15 3.59
CA LYS A 214 6.87 24.27 2.44
C LYS A 214 7.25 25.12 1.23
N ASP A 215 6.51 26.20 0.97
CA ASP A 215 6.77 27.14 -0.12
C ASP A 215 8.08 27.94 0.10
N HIS A 216 8.43 28.28 1.35
CA HIS A 216 9.72 28.92 1.70
C HIS A 216 10.93 28.00 1.51
N LYS A 217 10.76 26.67 1.53
CA LYS A 217 11.83 25.73 1.17
C LYS A 217 11.99 25.59 -0.35
N SER A 218 10.98 25.94 -1.16
CA SER A 218 11.07 25.91 -2.62
C SER A 218 11.48 27.24 -3.27
N SER A 219 11.57 28.35 -2.51
CA SER A 219 11.68 29.72 -3.05
C SER A 219 13.03 30.46 -2.84
N ARG A 220 14.15 29.76 -2.62
CA ARG A 220 15.49 30.40 -2.76
C ARG A 220 15.91 30.49 -4.25
N LYS A 221 15.36 31.46 -4.98
CA LYS A 221 16.10 32.42 -5.86
C LYS A 221 15.15 33.38 -6.60
N TRP A 222 15.45 34.67 -6.39
CA TRP A 222 15.37 35.84 -7.31
C TRP A 222 14.02 36.54 -7.57
N GLU A 223 13.85 37.72 -6.94
CA GLU A 223 12.93 38.83 -7.30
C GLU A 223 13.58 39.78 -8.34
N PRO A 224 12.87 40.70 -9.03
CA PRO A 224 12.32 41.98 -8.50
C PRO A 224 10.93 42.34 -9.12
N ALA A 225 10.21 43.42 -8.80
CA ALA A 225 9.95 44.32 -7.68
C ALA A 225 8.80 45.25 -8.16
N ASP A 226 8.06 45.87 -7.22
CA ASP A 226 7.22 47.08 -7.36
C ASP A 226 5.87 46.96 -8.13
N SER A 227 4.73 47.57 -7.73
CA SER A 227 4.40 48.58 -6.71
C SER A 227 2.88 48.71 -6.50
N ALA A 228 2.46 49.04 -5.27
CA ALA A 228 1.33 49.90 -4.80
C ALA A 228 -0.10 49.75 -5.41
N GLN A 229 -1.15 49.38 -4.66
CA GLN A 229 -1.98 50.18 -3.71
C GLN A 229 -2.85 51.24 -4.45
N GLU A 230 -4.19 51.15 -4.50
CA GLU A 230 -5.20 51.72 -3.56
C GLU A 230 -6.63 51.33 -4.07
N ASP A 231 -7.53 50.81 -3.23
CA ASP A 231 -8.64 51.48 -2.50
C ASP A 231 -9.78 52.08 -3.35
N CYS A 232 -11.00 51.49 -3.26
CA CYS A 232 -12.25 52.26 -3.10
C CYS A 232 -13.49 51.35 -2.94
N THR A 233 -14.15 51.52 -1.81
CA THR A 233 -15.55 51.17 -1.50
C THR A 233 -16.57 51.72 -2.50
N LYS A 234 -17.75 51.07 -2.68
CA LYS A 234 -19.11 51.56 -2.30
C LYS A 234 -20.32 50.95 -3.08
N THR A 235 -21.22 50.34 -2.29
CA THR A 235 -22.71 50.46 -2.24
C THR A 235 -23.72 49.76 -3.18
N TYR A 236 -24.77 49.27 -2.47
CA TYR A 236 -26.23 49.20 -2.70
C TYR A 236 -26.89 47.89 -3.25
N ASN A 237 -27.61 47.22 -2.31
CA ASN A 237 -29.01 46.68 -2.29
C ASN A 237 -29.70 46.31 -3.63
N VAL A 238 -30.60 45.32 -3.71
CA VAL A 238 -31.95 45.25 -3.08
C VAL A 238 -32.61 43.85 -3.28
N ASP A 239 -33.38 43.45 -2.27
CA ASP A 239 -34.57 42.58 -2.14
C ASP A 239 -34.63 41.05 -2.38
N LEU A 240 -34.84 40.41 -1.22
CA LEU A 240 -35.70 39.27 -0.94
C LEU A 240 -37.17 39.52 -1.35
N GLN A 241 -37.76 38.59 -2.13
CA GLN A 241 -39.11 38.02 -1.94
C GLN A 241 -39.57 37.35 -3.25
N ARG A 242 -39.45 36.01 -3.32
CA ARG A 242 -40.34 35.08 -4.04
C ARG A 242 -39.72 33.69 -4.08
N LEU A 243 -40.24 32.79 -3.25
CA LEU A 243 -40.52 31.38 -3.55
C LEU A 243 -40.87 30.67 -2.23
N HIS A 244 -41.90 31.20 -1.56
CA HIS A 244 -42.74 30.43 -0.66
C HIS A 244 -43.97 30.04 -1.51
N ASN A 245 -44.31 28.76 -1.54
CA ASN A 245 -45.43 28.10 -2.25
C ASN A 245 -45.06 27.30 -3.50
N GLN A 246 -44.60 26.05 -3.29
CA GLN A 246 -45.02 24.88 -4.08
C GLN A 246 -44.50 23.60 -3.42
N CYS A 247 -45.23 23.08 -2.43
CA CYS A 247 -45.10 21.68 -2.00
C CYS A 247 -46.43 21.21 -1.37
N GLN A 248 -47.40 20.90 -2.23
CA GLN A 248 -48.51 20.02 -1.86
C GLN A 248 -48.87 19.16 -3.08
N HIS A 249 -48.53 17.87 -3.04
CA HIS A 249 -49.36 16.71 -3.42
C HIS A 249 -48.48 15.48 -3.72
N SER A 250 -48.37 14.57 -2.74
CA SER A 250 -48.25 13.11 -2.94
C SER A 250 -48.19 12.44 -1.56
N ARG A 251 -49.35 12.13 -0.98
CA ARG A 251 -49.44 11.17 0.14
C ARG A 251 -49.53 9.77 -0.45
N ARG A 252 -48.42 9.04 -0.52
CA ARG A 252 -48.44 7.58 -0.65
C ARG A 252 -48.45 6.96 0.74
N THR A 253 -49.53 6.26 1.05
CA THR A 253 -49.69 5.39 2.22
C THR A 253 -48.74 4.21 2.11
N TYR A 254 -47.78 4.08 3.04
CA TYR A 254 -46.95 2.88 3.15
C TYR A 254 -47.71 1.79 3.90
N SER A 255 -48.06 0.72 3.18
CA SER A 255 -48.48 -0.55 3.76
C SER A 255 -47.29 -1.20 4.48
N ARG A 256 -47.42 -1.38 5.80
CA ARG A 256 -46.47 -2.20 6.60
C ARG A 256 -46.67 -3.67 6.24
N SER A 257 -45.88 -4.17 5.30
CA SER A 257 -45.65 -5.62 5.20
C SER A 257 -44.58 -6.00 6.23
N PRO A 258 -44.77 -7.10 6.99
CA PRO A 258 -43.78 -7.53 7.98
C PRO A 258 -42.47 -7.90 7.27
N ILE A 259 -41.36 -7.37 7.78
CA ILE A 259 -40.01 -7.75 7.35
C ILE A 259 -39.84 -9.24 7.65
N SER A 260 -39.82 -10.07 6.60
CA SER A 260 -39.34 -11.44 6.76
C SER A 260 -37.86 -11.35 7.12
N PHE A 261 -37.45 -11.94 8.24
CA PHE A 261 -36.05 -12.28 8.50
C PHE A 261 -35.59 -13.23 7.39
N GLN A 262 -35.18 -12.69 6.24
CA GLN A 262 -34.42 -13.48 5.28
C GLN A 262 -33.08 -13.80 5.94
N ASN A 263 -32.85 -15.10 6.15
CA ASN A 263 -31.67 -15.72 6.74
C ASN A 263 -30.37 -14.92 6.53
N GLY A 264 -29.91 -14.19 7.56
CA GLY A 264 -28.54 -13.70 7.56
C GLY A 264 -27.59 -14.89 7.52
N LEU A 265 -26.79 -15.00 6.45
CA LEU A 265 -25.81 -16.08 6.30
C LEU A 265 -24.67 -15.89 7.30
N LYS A 266 -24.28 -16.99 7.96
CA LYS A 266 -23.09 -17.00 8.84
C LYS A 266 -21.84 -16.85 8.00
N GLN A 267 -20.79 -16.26 8.57
CA GLN A 267 -19.48 -16.22 7.93
C GLN A 267 -18.96 -17.65 7.71
N ASN A 268 -18.35 -17.87 6.54
CA ASN A 268 -17.56 -19.05 6.25
C ASN A 268 -16.26 -18.99 7.06
N ARG A 269 -15.64 -20.16 7.30
CA ARG A 269 -14.40 -20.25 8.07
C ARG A 269 -13.46 -21.33 7.51
N ILE A 270 -12.17 -21.06 7.47
CA ILE A 270 -11.17 -22.00 6.93
C ILE A 270 -9.82 -21.85 7.66
N PRO A 271 -9.12 -22.94 7.99
CA PRO A 271 -7.75 -22.87 8.49
C PRO A 271 -6.79 -22.28 7.46
N ALA A 272 -5.91 -21.38 7.90
CA ALA A 272 -4.82 -20.86 7.08
C ALA A 272 -3.78 -20.16 7.94
N ALA A 273 -2.59 -19.98 7.38
CA ALA A 273 -1.56 -19.14 7.97
C ALA A 273 -1.30 -17.90 7.12
N TYR A 274 -0.88 -16.81 7.76
CA TYR A 274 -0.45 -15.59 7.10
C TYR A 274 1.05 -15.42 7.29
N TYR A 275 1.77 -15.34 6.17
CA TYR A 275 3.23 -15.30 6.18
C TYR A 275 3.76 -14.06 5.47
N ARG A 276 4.91 -13.59 5.94
CA ARG A 276 5.83 -12.81 5.12
C ARG A 276 6.82 -13.79 4.48
N GLY A 277 6.94 -13.74 3.16
CA GLY A 277 8.00 -14.40 2.39
C GLY A 277 8.75 -13.36 1.58
N GLY A 278 10.04 -13.17 1.86
CA GLY A 278 10.81 -12.07 1.28
C GLY A 278 10.15 -10.71 1.51
N THR A 279 9.98 -9.94 0.44
CA THR A 279 9.32 -8.62 0.43
C THR A 279 7.83 -8.70 0.08
N SER A 280 7.16 -9.83 0.35
CA SER A 280 5.72 -10.01 0.11
C SER A 280 5.04 -10.65 1.32
N ARG A 281 3.73 -10.45 1.41
CA ARG A 281 2.86 -11.18 2.36
C ARG A 281 1.79 -11.94 1.61
N GLY A 282 1.37 -13.06 2.15
CA GLY A 282 0.28 -13.85 1.58
C GLY A 282 -0.31 -14.83 2.57
N VAL A 283 -1.53 -15.25 2.23
CA VAL A 283 -2.25 -16.31 2.94
C VAL A 283 -1.81 -17.66 2.36
N ILE A 284 -1.51 -18.61 3.23
CA ILE A 284 -1.12 -19.97 2.86
C ILE A 284 -2.17 -20.94 3.40
N PHE A 285 -2.80 -21.69 2.49
CA PHE A 285 -3.73 -22.77 2.82
C PHE A 285 -3.05 -24.13 2.67
N GLN A 286 -3.46 -25.12 3.46
CA GLN A 286 -3.18 -26.51 3.09
C GLN A 286 -4.21 -26.99 2.06
N THR A 287 -3.76 -27.79 1.09
CA THR A 287 -4.65 -28.36 0.06
C THR A 287 -5.83 -29.12 0.67
N LYS A 288 -5.63 -29.81 1.81
CA LYS A 288 -6.66 -30.60 2.50
C LYS A 288 -7.82 -29.76 3.06
N ASP A 289 -7.61 -28.47 3.28
CA ASP A 289 -8.59 -27.57 3.88
C ASP A 289 -9.46 -26.87 2.82
N LEU A 290 -9.06 -26.95 1.55
CA LEU A 290 -9.79 -26.39 0.42
C LEU A 290 -10.70 -27.45 -0.24
N PRO A 291 -11.73 -27.02 -1.00
CA PRO A 291 -12.49 -27.93 -1.85
C PRO A 291 -11.59 -28.73 -2.78
N LEU A 292 -11.94 -30.00 -3.04
CA LEU A 292 -11.17 -30.87 -3.93
C LEU A 292 -11.08 -30.30 -5.35
N ALA A 293 -12.17 -29.72 -5.85
CA ALA A 293 -12.20 -29.10 -7.16
C ALA A 293 -11.64 -27.68 -7.10
N ARG A 294 -10.52 -27.44 -7.80
CA ARG A 294 -9.88 -26.12 -7.90
C ARG A 294 -10.79 -25.02 -8.46
N ALA A 295 -11.80 -25.39 -9.26
CA ALA A 295 -12.80 -24.46 -9.77
C ALA A 295 -13.58 -23.75 -8.65
N ASP A 296 -13.69 -24.39 -7.47
CA ASP A 296 -14.45 -23.88 -6.33
C ASP A 296 -13.59 -23.02 -5.39
N TRP A 297 -12.31 -22.79 -5.71
CA TRP A 297 -11.42 -22.00 -4.85
C TRP A 297 -11.62 -20.49 -5.00
N ALA A 298 -12.02 -20.03 -6.19
CA ALA A 298 -12.07 -18.60 -6.50
C ALA A 298 -12.95 -17.80 -5.51
N PRO A 299 -14.17 -18.24 -5.13
CA PRO A 299 -14.99 -17.52 -4.15
C PRO A 299 -14.31 -17.41 -2.78
N ILE A 300 -13.60 -18.45 -2.34
CA ILE A 300 -12.86 -18.46 -1.06
C ILE A 300 -11.73 -17.44 -1.14
N PHE A 301 -10.94 -17.47 -2.20
CA PHE A 301 -9.80 -16.59 -2.39
C PHE A 301 -10.20 -15.12 -2.49
N LEU A 302 -11.26 -14.82 -3.24
CA LEU A 302 -11.81 -13.47 -3.34
C LEU A 302 -12.33 -12.97 -1.99
N GLY A 303 -13.11 -13.79 -1.28
CA GLY A 303 -13.63 -13.44 0.04
C GLY A 303 -12.55 -13.23 1.10
N VAL A 304 -11.56 -14.13 1.15
CA VAL A 304 -10.42 -14.03 2.09
C VAL A 304 -9.58 -12.78 1.84
N MET A 305 -9.38 -12.42 0.57
CA MET A 305 -8.54 -11.27 0.22
C MET A 305 -9.30 -9.95 0.23
N GLY A 306 -10.63 -9.96 0.29
CA GLY A 306 -11.45 -8.74 0.20
C GLY A 306 -11.48 -8.17 -1.22
N SER A 307 -11.56 -9.05 -2.22
CA SER A 307 -11.58 -8.71 -3.64
C SER A 307 -12.90 -9.14 -4.30
N PRO A 308 -13.38 -8.42 -5.34
CA PRO A 308 -12.84 -7.16 -5.85
C PRO A 308 -13.15 -5.98 -4.91
N ASP A 309 -12.20 -5.07 -4.76
CA ASP A 309 -12.39 -3.81 -4.07
C ASP A 309 -12.07 -2.64 -5.01
N SER A 310 -13.08 -1.90 -5.44
CA SER A 310 -12.94 -0.75 -6.33
C SER A 310 -12.07 0.37 -5.73
N ASN A 311 -12.04 0.48 -4.39
CA ASN A 311 -11.20 1.45 -3.68
C ASN A 311 -9.74 0.99 -3.61
N GLY A 312 -9.45 -0.27 -3.92
CA GLY A 312 -8.11 -0.83 -3.95
C GLY A 312 -7.44 -0.91 -2.58
N ARG A 313 -8.20 -1.05 -1.50
CA ARG A 313 -7.70 -1.08 -0.11
C ARG A 313 -7.75 -2.48 0.51
N GLN A 314 -8.68 -3.34 0.05
CA GLN A 314 -8.93 -4.70 0.55
C GLN A 314 -9.25 -4.75 2.06
N LEU A 315 -9.98 -3.76 2.57
CA LEU A 315 -10.26 -3.64 4.02
C LEU A 315 -11.18 -4.73 4.59
N ASP A 316 -12.00 -5.36 3.75
CA ASP A 316 -12.91 -6.45 4.12
C ASP A 316 -12.28 -7.83 3.92
N GLY A 317 -10.95 -7.90 4.01
CA GLY A 317 -10.17 -9.13 3.88
C GLY A 317 -8.73 -8.96 4.38
N LEU A 318 -7.88 -9.93 4.06
CA LEU A 318 -6.45 -9.94 4.44
C LEU A 318 -5.52 -9.35 3.37
N GLY A 319 -6.08 -8.93 2.23
CA GLY A 319 -5.34 -8.21 1.21
C GLY A 319 -4.87 -6.84 1.69
N GLY A 320 -3.80 -6.35 1.10
CA GLY A 320 -3.21 -5.05 1.46
C GLY A 320 -3.37 -3.96 0.41
N GLY A 321 -4.26 -4.14 -0.57
CA GLY A 321 -4.55 -3.14 -1.62
C GLY A 321 -3.49 -3.02 -2.72
N ILE A 322 -2.36 -3.73 -2.60
CA ILE A 322 -1.28 -3.75 -3.59
C ILE A 322 -0.88 -5.19 -3.92
N SER A 323 -0.31 -5.40 -5.12
CA SER A 323 -0.02 -6.73 -5.65
C SER A 323 0.88 -7.59 -4.77
N SER A 324 1.88 -6.99 -4.10
CA SER A 324 2.79 -7.67 -3.16
C SER A 324 2.12 -8.15 -1.87
N LEU A 325 0.90 -7.68 -1.60
CA LEU A 325 0.08 -7.99 -0.42
C LEU A 325 -1.25 -8.67 -0.78
N SER A 326 -1.51 -8.94 -2.06
CA SER A 326 -2.72 -9.61 -2.56
C SER A 326 -2.39 -10.99 -3.14
N LYS A 327 -1.91 -11.90 -2.27
CA LYS A 327 -1.28 -13.16 -2.67
C LYS A 327 -1.78 -14.34 -1.85
N ILE A 328 -2.01 -15.46 -2.53
CA ILE A 328 -2.35 -16.73 -1.91
C ILE A 328 -1.35 -17.80 -2.33
N CYS A 329 -1.08 -18.73 -1.42
CA CYS A 329 -0.35 -19.97 -1.67
C CYS A 329 -1.21 -21.15 -1.22
N VAL A 330 -1.18 -22.25 -1.98
CA VAL A 330 -1.76 -23.52 -1.59
C VAL A 330 -0.64 -24.55 -1.53
N VAL A 331 -0.51 -25.24 -0.40
CA VAL A 331 0.58 -26.17 -0.13
C VAL A 331 0.03 -27.51 0.34
N GLY A 332 0.55 -28.60 -0.19
CA GLY A 332 0.19 -29.95 0.25
C GLY A 332 1.38 -30.91 0.17
N PRO A 333 1.30 -32.09 0.80
CA PRO A 333 2.29 -33.14 0.58
C PRO A 333 2.33 -33.55 -0.89
N SER A 334 3.48 -34.01 -1.38
CA SER A 334 3.62 -34.56 -2.73
C SER A 334 3.80 -36.07 -2.72
N ASP A 335 3.15 -36.76 -3.64
CA ASP A 335 3.40 -38.18 -3.93
C ASP A 335 4.53 -38.38 -4.96
N ARG A 336 5.13 -37.29 -5.46
CA ARG A 336 6.19 -37.35 -6.47
C ARG A 336 7.50 -37.80 -5.84
N PRO A 337 8.25 -38.74 -6.47
CA PRO A 337 9.55 -39.17 -5.97
C PRO A 337 10.50 -37.99 -5.79
N GLY A 338 11.06 -37.84 -4.59
CA GLY A 338 12.04 -36.79 -4.28
C GLY A 338 11.45 -35.38 -4.21
N ILE A 339 10.14 -35.22 -4.04
CA ILE A 339 9.49 -33.94 -3.75
C ILE A 339 8.80 -34.08 -2.39
N ASP A 340 9.00 -33.09 -1.52
CA ASP A 340 8.40 -33.09 -0.19
C ASP A 340 6.99 -32.49 -0.23
N VAL A 341 6.84 -31.33 -0.89
CA VAL A 341 5.56 -30.61 -0.97
C VAL A 341 5.29 -30.06 -2.36
N GLU A 342 4.00 -29.97 -2.70
CA GLU A 342 3.52 -29.24 -3.87
C GLU A 342 3.06 -27.84 -3.46
N PHE A 343 3.34 -26.86 -4.32
CA PHE A 343 3.08 -25.45 -4.08
C PHE A 343 2.42 -24.81 -5.30
N THR A 344 1.24 -24.23 -5.08
CA THR A 344 0.54 -23.38 -6.06
C THR A 344 0.51 -21.94 -5.57
N PHE A 345 1.09 -21.02 -6.34
CA PHE A 345 0.93 -19.59 -6.18
C PHE A 345 -0.34 -19.09 -6.89
N VAL A 346 -0.98 -18.09 -6.29
CA VAL A 346 -2.14 -17.40 -6.84
C VAL A 346 -2.00 -15.90 -6.62
N GLN A 347 -2.03 -15.14 -7.71
CA GLN A 347 -2.15 -13.69 -7.66
C GLN A 347 -3.63 -13.32 -7.72
N VAL A 348 -4.12 -12.62 -6.69
CA VAL A 348 -5.52 -12.18 -6.62
C VAL A 348 -5.61 -10.72 -7.08
N GLY A 349 -6.48 -10.45 -8.05
CA GLY A 349 -6.80 -9.10 -8.50
C GLY A 349 -7.33 -8.24 -7.34
N VAL A 350 -6.82 -7.02 -7.21
CA VAL A 350 -7.27 -6.12 -6.14
C VAL A 350 -8.63 -5.51 -6.49
N LYS A 351 -8.75 -4.93 -7.69
CA LYS A 351 -9.96 -4.25 -8.18
C LYS A 351 -10.85 -5.12 -9.08
N SER A 352 -10.43 -6.35 -9.35
CA SER A 352 -11.11 -7.29 -10.24
C SER A 352 -11.28 -8.64 -9.57
N THR A 353 -12.12 -9.49 -10.16
CA THR A 353 -12.33 -10.88 -9.73
C THR A 353 -11.26 -11.83 -10.28
N ASP A 354 -10.22 -11.31 -10.92
CA ASP A 354 -9.24 -12.12 -11.61
C ASP A 354 -8.40 -12.93 -10.63
N ILE A 355 -8.30 -14.23 -10.90
CA ILE A 355 -7.47 -15.17 -10.15
C ILE A 355 -6.42 -15.71 -11.11
N ASP A 356 -5.18 -15.24 -10.94
CA ASP A 356 -4.10 -15.55 -11.86
C ASP A 356 -3.17 -16.63 -11.27
N TYR A 357 -3.13 -17.76 -11.97
CA TYR A 357 -2.30 -18.93 -11.66
C TYR A 357 -1.12 -19.10 -12.63
N SER A 358 -0.91 -18.15 -13.53
CA SER A 358 -0.02 -18.30 -14.67
C SER A 358 1.45 -18.34 -14.28
N GLY A 359 1.87 -17.75 -13.15
CA GLY A 359 3.28 -17.69 -12.76
C GLY A 359 3.57 -18.21 -11.35
N ASN A 360 4.85 -18.22 -10.99
CA ASN A 360 5.32 -18.40 -9.62
C ASN A 360 5.52 -17.03 -8.92
N CYS A 361 5.50 -17.01 -7.58
CA CYS A 361 5.98 -15.92 -6.76
C CYS A 361 7.22 -16.35 -5.96
N GLY A 362 8.41 -16.05 -6.48
CA GLY A 362 9.65 -16.46 -5.80
C GLY A 362 9.80 -15.87 -4.39
N ASN A 363 9.24 -14.68 -4.11
CA ASN A 363 9.21 -14.13 -2.75
C ASN A 363 8.47 -15.07 -1.77
N LEU A 364 7.27 -15.53 -2.10
CA LEU A 364 6.52 -16.43 -1.22
C LEU A 364 7.06 -17.86 -1.25
N SER A 365 7.82 -18.28 -2.28
CA SER A 365 8.57 -19.53 -2.24
C SER A 365 9.47 -19.65 -1.00
N SER A 366 9.98 -18.53 -0.47
CA SER A 366 10.78 -18.52 0.77
C SER A 366 10.00 -18.90 2.03
N ALA A 367 8.67 -18.77 2.01
CA ALA A 367 7.82 -19.13 3.13
C ALA A 367 7.31 -20.58 3.07
N ILE A 368 7.40 -21.25 1.91
CA ILE A 368 6.79 -22.58 1.70
C ILE A 368 7.51 -23.67 2.49
N GLY A 369 8.84 -23.69 2.45
CA GLY A 369 9.64 -24.62 3.26
C GLY A 369 9.37 -24.46 4.75
N PRO A 370 9.53 -23.25 5.33
CA PRO A 370 9.17 -22.96 6.72
C PRO A 370 7.72 -23.35 7.06
N PHE A 371 6.74 -23.01 6.21
CA PHE A 371 5.35 -23.38 6.42
C PHE A 371 5.14 -24.90 6.43
N ALA A 372 5.80 -25.65 5.56
CA ALA A 372 5.67 -27.11 5.50
C ALA A 372 6.14 -27.77 6.79
N VAL A 373 7.21 -27.25 7.41
CA VAL A 373 7.71 -27.69 8.72
C VAL A 373 6.76 -27.24 9.84
N ASP A 374 6.48 -25.94 9.93
CA ASP A 374 5.69 -25.33 11.01
C ASP A 374 4.24 -25.83 11.08
N SER A 375 3.70 -26.30 9.95
CA SER A 375 2.33 -26.84 9.86
C SER A 375 2.26 -28.37 9.87
N GLY A 376 3.41 -29.03 10.09
CA GLY A 376 3.51 -30.48 10.27
C GLY A 376 3.29 -31.30 9.00
N ILE A 377 3.37 -30.69 7.80
CA ILE A 377 3.34 -31.42 6.53
C ILE A 377 4.63 -32.24 6.41
N ILE A 378 5.76 -31.64 6.77
CA ILE A 378 7.08 -32.26 6.78
C ILE A 378 7.63 -32.24 8.19
N ARG A 379 8.18 -33.38 8.63
CA ARG A 379 8.98 -33.44 9.86
C ARG A 379 10.44 -33.20 9.49
N PRO A 380 11.11 -32.20 10.09
CA PRO A 380 12.50 -31.94 9.79
C PRO A 380 13.38 -33.13 10.18
N THR A 381 14.47 -33.35 9.45
CA THR A 381 15.41 -34.46 9.69
C THR A 381 16.27 -34.26 10.92
N CYS A 382 16.30 -33.04 11.46
CA CYS A 382 16.99 -32.68 12.70
C CYS A 382 16.12 -31.74 13.54
N GLU A 383 16.35 -31.73 14.85
CA GLU A 383 15.73 -30.74 15.75
C GLU A 383 16.46 -29.38 15.71
N TYR A 384 17.74 -29.38 15.33
CA TYR A 384 18.60 -28.22 15.28
C TYR A 384 19.51 -28.29 14.04
N GLY A 385 19.61 -27.19 13.30
CA GLY A 385 20.49 -27.07 12.13
C GLY A 385 19.72 -26.71 10.86
N ASP A 386 20.39 -26.79 9.71
CA ASP A 386 19.77 -26.49 8.42
C ASP A 386 19.02 -27.71 7.86
N VAL A 387 17.82 -27.49 7.35
CA VAL A 387 17.02 -28.48 6.61
C VAL A 387 16.74 -27.96 5.21
N THR A 388 16.59 -28.87 4.26
CA THR A 388 16.20 -28.57 2.88
C THR A 388 14.85 -29.21 2.58
N VAL A 389 13.89 -28.40 2.13
CA VAL A 389 12.59 -28.85 1.64
C VAL A 389 12.55 -28.70 0.12
N ARG A 390 12.29 -29.80 -0.60
CA ARG A 390 12.14 -29.88 -2.05
C ARG A 390 10.69 -29.61 -2.43
N ILE A 391 10.46 -28.48 -3.08
CA ILE A 391 9.14 -27.95 -3.40
C ILE A 391 8.88 -28.10 -4.90
N TYR A 392 7.82 -28.79 -5.29
CA TYR A 392 7.34 -28.78 -6.67
C TYR A 392 6.36 -27.63 -6.87
N ASN A 393 6.71 -26.68 -7.74
CA ASN A 393 5.83 -25.57 -8.07
C ASN A 393 4.88 -25.97 -9.21
N THR A 394 3.59 -26.10 -8.88
CA THR A 394 2.55 -26.54 -9.83
C THR A 394 2.19 -25.48 -10.87
N ASN A 395 2.57 -24.21 -10.65
CA ASN A 395 2.38 -23.19 -11.68
C ASN A 395 3.39 -23.35 -12.81
N THR A 396 4.60 -23.81 -12.52
CA THR A 396 5.74 -23.74 -13.47
C THR A 396 6.34 -25.09 -13.82
N ASP A 397 5.87 -26.16 -13.18
CA ASP A 397 6.43 -27.50 -13.28
C ASP A 397 7.93 -27.55 -12.97
N LYS A 398 8.38 -26.67 -12.07
CA LYS A 398 9.78 -26.56 -11.63
C LYS A 398 9.94 -26.93 -10.17
N VAL A 399 11.16 -27.35 -9.83
CA VAL A 399 11.56 -27.69 -8.46
C VAL A 399 12.31 -26.53 -7.84
N ILE A 400 12.00 -26.24 -6.58
CA ILE A 400 12.66 -25.23 -5.75
C ILE A 400 13.13 -25.94 -4.48
N GLU A 401 14.40 -25.83 -4.14
CA GLU A 401 14.94 -26.31 -2.86
C GLU A 401 15.04 -25.13 -1.89
N ALA A 402 14.32 -25.21 -0.78
CA ALA A 402 14.34 -24.21 0.29
C ALA A 402 15.16 -24.73 1.46
N THR A 403 16.34 -24.14 1.68
CA THR A 403 17.22 -24.49 2.81
C THR A 403 17.17 -23.41 3.88
N PHE A 404 16.86 -23.78 5.12
CA PHE A 404 16.69 -22.86 6.24
C PHE A 404 16.96 -23.54 7.58
N PRO A 405 17.33 -22.77 8.63
CA PRO A 405 17.57 -23.33 9.94
C PRO A 405 16.27 -23.69 10.67
N VAL A 406 16.31 -24.78 11.41
CA VAL A 406 15.28 -25.20 12.37
C VAL A 406 15.83 -25.23 13.79
N HIS A 407 14.95 -25.02 14.76
CA HIS A 407 15.27 -25.10 16.19
C HIS A 407 14.07 -25.63 16.97
N GLY A 408 14.21 -26.78 17.63
CA GLY A 408 13.11 -27.45 18.32
C GLY A 408 12.03 -27.95 17.37
N GLY A 409 12.40 -28.30 16.14
CA GLY A 409 11.47 -28.82 15.12
C GLY A 409 10.60 -27.77 14.42
N GLU A 410 10.79 -26.48 14.72
CA GLU A 410 10.16 -25.35 14.00
C GLU A 410 11.19 -24.60 13.15
N ALA A 411 10.73 -23.94 12.09
CA ALA A 411 11.57 -23.05 11.30
C ALA A 411 12.01 -21.85 12.16
N LEU A 412 13.32 -21.62 12.26
CA LEU A 412 13.85 -20.51 13.03
C LEU A 412 13.50 -19.19 12.34
N ALA A 413 12.83 -18.27 13.05
CA ALA A 413 12.45 -16.96 12.51
C ALA A 413 13.52 -15.88 12.72
N HIS A 414 14.30 -15.98 13.80
CA HIS A 414 15.30 -14.99 14.20
C HIS A 414 16.68 -15.31 13.63
N GLY A 415 17.42 -14.26 13.24
CA GLY A 415 18.76 -14.35 12.70
C GLY A 415 19.33 -12.96 12.45
N ASP A 416 20.54 -12.90 11.92
CA ASP A 416 21.31 -11.70 11.62
C ASP A 416 21.25 -11.28 10.14
N PHE A 417 20.54 -12.04 9.30
CA PHE A 417 20.44 -11.77 7.88
C PHE A 417 19.38 -10.69 7.58
N ALA A 418 19.79 -9.63 6.89
CA ALA A 418 18.92 -8.56 6.41
C ALA A 418 18.63 -8.72 4.92
N ILE A 419 17.45 -8.27 4.48
CA ILE A 419 17.12 -8.10 3.07
C ILE A 419 16.52 -6.72 2.85
N ASP A 420 16.88 -6.09 1.73
CA ASP A 420 16.38 -4.76 1.40
C ASP A 420 14.87 -4.78 1.13
N GLY A 421 14.17 -3.78 1.69
CA GLY A 421 12.71 -3.70 1.70
C GLY A 421 12.01 -4.39 2.88
N VAL A 422 12.75 -4.96 3.83
CA VAL A 422 12.20 -5.48 5.10
C VAL A 422 12.97 -4.89 6.28
N ALA A 423 12.26 -4.40 7.29
CA ALA A 423 12.89 -3.86 8.49
C ALA A 423 13.45 -4.97 9.39
N GLY A 424 14.67 -4.77 9.89
CA GLY A 424 15.35 -5.67 10.83
C GLY A 424 16.02 -6.87 10.15
N THR A 425 16.34 -7.87 10.97
CA THR A 425 17.01 -9.11 10.54
C THR A 425 16.16 -10.33 10.86
N ALA A 426 16.41 -11.43 10.16
CA ALA A 426 15.71 -12.71 10.35
C ALA A 426 16.62 -13.87 9.96
N ALA A 427 16.18 -15.10 10.19
CA ALA A 427 16.89 -16.27 9.72
C ALA A 427 16.96 -16.31 8.19
N LYS A 428 18.11 -16.73 7.68
CA LYS A 428 18.38 -16.84 6.25
C LYS A 428 17.68 -18.06 5.67
N VAL A 429 16.95 -17.87 4.58
CA VAL A 429 16.35 -18.92 3.75
C VAL A 429 17.03 -18.87 2.39
N LYS A 430 17.75 -19.93 2.01
CA LYS A 430 18.31 -20.09 0.67
C LYS A 430 17.27 -20.75 -0.23
N LEU A 431 17.01 -20.17 -1.39
CA LEU A 431 16.20 -20.76 -2.44
C LEU A 431 17.07 -21.10 -3.63
N ASP A 432 17.08 -22.38 -3.98
CA ASP A 432 17.74 -22.90 -5.17
C ASP A 432 16.66 -23.34 -6.17
N PHE A 433 16.51 -22.60 -7.27
CA PHE A 433 15.60 -22.93 -8.36
C PHE A 433 16.29 -23.88 -9.32
N ILE A 434 15.82 -25.12 -9.40
CA ILE A 434 16.46 -26.21 -10.16
C ILE A 434 15.93 -26.22 -11.59
N LYS A 435 16.83 -26.16 -12.57
CA LYS A 435 16.53 -26.09 -14.01
C LYS A 435 15.39 -25.10 -14.34
N PRO A 436 15.51 -23.82 -13.94
CA PRO A 436 14.41 -22.87 -13.95
C PRO A 436 13.96 -22.39 -15.35
N SER A 437 14.71 -22.71 -16.40
CA SER A 437 14.43 -22.28 -17.78
C SER A 437 13.15 -22.88 -18.36
N GLY A 438 12.46 -22.11 -19.22
CA GLY A 438 11.28 -22.55 -19.94
C GLY A 438 10.09 -22.85 -19.03
N SER A 439 9.91 -22.08 -17.95
CA SER A 439 8.86 -22.29 -16.94
C SER A 439 7.44 -22.22 -17.49
N LYS A 440 7.26 -21.54 -18.64
CA LYS A 440 5.96 -21.33 -19.29
C LYS A 440 5.98 -21.66 -20.77
N THR A 441 7.11 -21.41 -21.41
CA THR A 441 7.28 -21.48 -22.87
C THR A 441 8.08 -22.70 -23.30
N GLY A 442 8.65 -23.45 -22.35
CA GLY A 442 9.53 -24.59 -22.61
C GLY A 442 10.93 -24.22 -23.14
N LYS A 443 11.23 -22.93 -23.33
CA LYS A 443 12.53 -22.45 -23.85
C LYS A 443 13.07 -21.31 -22.98
N MET A 444 14.39 -21.19 -22.87
CA MET A 444 15.01 -20.06 -22.18
C MET A 444 14.82 -18.74 -22.95
N LEU A 445 15.02 -18.78 -24.27
CA LEU A 445 14.77 -17.68 -25.22
C LEU A 445 13.52 -18.01 -26.06
N PRO A 446 12.32 -17.72 -25.54
CA PRO A 446 11.06 -18.15 -26.15
C PRO A 446 10.81 -17.64 -27.57
N THR A 447 11.33 -16.46 -27.92
CA THR A 447 11.18 -15.88 -29.27
C THR A 447 12.14 -16.49 -30.29
N GLY A 448 13.14 -17.25 -29.84
CA GLY A 448 14.25 -17.75 -30.64
C GLY A 448 15.38 -16.75 -30.85
N ASN A 449 15.20 -15.48 -30.44
CA ASN A 449 16.20 -14.42 -30.61
C ASN A 449 16.76 -13.98 -29.25
N VAL A 450 18.01 -13.50 -29.25
CA VAL A 450 18.59 -12.81 -28.07
C VAL A 450 18.02 -11.39 -27.93
N VAL A 451 17.75 -10.73 -29.07
CA VAL A 451 17.16 -9.41 -29.14
C VAL A 451 16.05 -9.41 -30.20
N ASP A 452 14.88 -8.93 -29.81
CA ASP A 452 13.74 -8.58 -30.66
C ASP A 452 13.54 -7.06 -30.64
N TYR A 453 12.63 -6.58 -31.50
CA TYR A 453 12.23 -5.17 -31.56
C TYR A 453 10.71 -5.05 -31.40
N PHE A 454 10.27 -4.28 -30.40
CA PHE A 454 8.86 -3.96 -30.16
C PHE A 454 8.75 -2.46 -29.94
N ASP A 455 7.81 -1.79 -30.61
CA ASP A 455 7.67 -0.32 -30.60
C ASP A 455 9.00 0.43 -30.85
N GLY A 456 9.84 -0.15 -31.71
CA GLY A 456 11.17 0.36 -32.06
C GLY A 456 12.25 0.19 -30.99
N ILE A 457 11.96 -0.48 -29.87
CA ILE A 457 12.86 -0.67 -28.73
C ILE A 457 13.48 -2.06 -28.75
N ARG A 458 14.81 -2.13 -28.55
CA ARG A 458 15.52 -3.41 -28.39
C ARG A 458 15.05 -4.10 -27.11
N THR A 459 14.69 -5.36 -27.26
CA THR A 459 14.03 -6.12 -26.21
C THR A 459 14.62 -7.52 -26.12
N THR A 460 15.02 -7.95 -24.91
CA THR A 460 15.36 -9.35 -24.64
C THR A 460 14.22 -10.02 -23.89
N CYS A 461 13.74 -11.15 -24.39
CA CYS A 461 12.71 -11.98 -23.78
C CYS A 461 13.34 -13.25 -23.19
N VAL A 462 13.22 -13.45 -21.87
CA VAL A 462 13.78 -14.62 -21.18
C VAL A 462 12.68 -15.30 -20.37
N ASP A 463 12.63 -16.64 -20.40
CA ASP A 463 11.75 -17.43 -19.53
C ASP A 463 12.60 -18.28 -18.58
N VAL A 464 12.90 -17.71 -17.42
CA VAL A 464 13.61 -18.38 -16.31
C VAL A 464 12.90 -18.04 -14.99
N GLY A 465 12.35 -19.05 -14.33
CA GLY A 465 11.51 -18.90 -13.15
C GLY A 465 10.12 -18.32 -13.45
N ASN A 466 10.05 -17.21 -14.21
CA ASN A 466 8.87 -16.73 -14.94
C ASN A 466 9.36 -15.97 -16.20
N PRO A 467 8.55 -15.90 -17.27
CA PRO A 467 8.80 -15.02 -18.40
C PRO A 467 9.02 -13.56 -17.98
N SER A 468 10.07 -12.95 -18.51
CA SER A 468 10.46 -11.56 -18.28
C SER A 468 10.97 -10.91 -19.57
N VAL A 469 10.66 -9.63 -19.72
CA VAL A 469 10.99 -8.79 -20.87
C VAL A 469 11.89 -7.67 -20.37
N PHE A 470 13.06 -7.49 -21.00
CA PHE A 470 14.06 -6.49 -20.61
C PHE A 470 14.31 -5.52 -21.75
N VAL A 471 14.20 -4.22 -21.46
CA VAL A 471 14.48 -3.12 -22.38
C VAL A 471 15.48 -2.13 -21.75
N SER A 472 16.10 -1.30 -22.57
CA SER A 472 17.00 -0.24 -22.09
C SER A 472 16.19 0.97 -21.58
N ALA A 473 16.57 1.51 -20.41
CA ALA A 473 16.02 2.77 -19.91
C ALA A 473 16.35 3.95 -20.84
N GLU A 474 17.55 3.94 -21.42
CA GLU A 474 18.03 4.98 -22.33
C GLU A 474 17.20 5.03 -23.62
N GLU A 475 16.89 3.88 -24.22
CA GLU A 475 16.06 3.83 -25.44
C GLU A 475 14.60 4.23 -25.18
N LEU A 476 14.13 4.06 -23.95
CA LEU A 476 12.83 4.58 -23.51
C LEU A 476 12.85 6.09 -23.25
N GLY A 477 14.04 6.72 -23.20
CA GLY A 477 14.20 8.14 -22.89
C GLY A 477 13.93 8.49 -21.42
N VAL A 478 14.15 7.55 -20.50
CA VAL A 478 13.90 7.75 -19.05
C VAL A 478 15.15 7.46 -18.23
N SER A 479 15.22 8.04 -17.03
CA SER A 479 16.29 7.69 -16.09
C SER A 479 16.13 6.23 -15.64
N GLY A 480 17.20 5.43 -15.74
CA GLY A 480 17.18 4.05 -15.24
C GLY A 480 17.05 3.93 -13.71
N THR A 481 17.28 5.02 -12.99
CA THR A 481 17.21 5.07 -11.53
C THR A 481 15.89 5.66 -11.00
N ILE A 482 14.96 6.04 -11.89
CA ILE A 482 13.65 6.62 -11.57
C ILE A 482 12.92 5.81 -10.48
N LEU A 483 12.29 6.50 -9.52
CA LEU A 483 11.56 5.84 -8.45
C LEU A 483 10.14 5.41 -8.88
N PRO A 484 9.50 4.46 -8.19
CA PRO A 484 8.16 3.98 -8.53
C PRO A 484 7.13 5.09 -8.71
N ASP A 485 7.06 6.02 -7.76
CA ASP A 485 6.05 7.09 -7.75
C ASP A 485 6.33 8.12 -8.88
N GLU A 486 7.61 8.34 -9.22
CA GLU A 486 8.01 9.18 -10.37
C GLU A 486 7.71 8.48 -11.71
N THR A 487 7.93 7.17 -11.79
CA THR A 487 7.64 6.35 -12.98
C THR A 487 6.17 6.45 -13.36
N GLN A 488 5.28 6.44 -12.36
CA GLN A 488 3.85 6.58 -12.55
C GLN A 488 3.44 7.95 -13.11
N ASN A 489 4.26 8.98 -12.88
CA ASN A 489 4.00 10.35 -13.32
C ASN A 489 4.60 10.68 -14.68
N VAL A 490 5.35 9.76 -15.32
CA VAL A 490 5.88 9.97 -16.68
C VAL A 490 4.77 9.72 -17.71
N PRO A 491 4.32 10.74 -18.47
CA PRO A 491 3.22 10.58 -19.40
C PRO A 491 3.51 9.51 -20.47
N GLY A 492 2.57 8.56 -20.64
CA GLY A 492 2.63 7.52 -21.68
C GLY A 492 3.64 6.40 -21.47
N LEU A 493 4.50 6.45 -20.44
CA LEU A 493 5.52 5.42 -20.20
C LEU A 493 4.90 4.06 -19.88
N LEU A 494 3.94 4.01 -18.96
CA LEU A 494 3.30 2.75 -18.56
C LEU A 494 2.53 2.11 -19.71
N ASP A 495 1.86 2.92 -20.54
CA ASP A 495 1.14 2.43 -21.72
C ASP A 495 2.09 1.86 -22.77
N ARG A 496 3.24 2.52 -22.99
CA ARG A 496 4.28 2.02 -23.91
C ARG A 496 4.90 0.73 -23.40
N LEU A 497 5.21 0.64 -22.10
CA LEU A 497 5.71 -0.59 -21.48
C LEU A 497 4.67 -1.72 -21.59
N GLU A 498 3.39 -1.44 -21.38
CA GLU A 498 2.33 -2.44 -21.55
C GLU A 498 2.20 -2.89 -23.01
N SER A 499 2.29 -1.99 -23.98
CA SER A 499 2.30 -2.33 -25.41
C SER A 499 3.45 -3.28 -25.77
N ILE A 500 4.68 -2.95 -25.36
CA ILE A 500 5.86 -3.81 -25.55
C ILE A 500 5.64 -5.17 -24.89
N ARG A 501 5.13 -5.18 -23.65
CA ARG A 501 4.85 -6.42 -22.91
C ARG A 501 3.86 -7.31 -23.66
N GLN A 502 2.78 -6.76 -24.20
CA GLN A 502 1.79 -7.51 -24.96
C GLN A 502 2.37 -8.08 -26.25
N GLN A 503 3.12 -7.28 -27.02
CA GLN A 503 3.77 -7.75 -28.25
C GLN A 503 4.78 -8.86 -27.98
N ALA A 504 5.61 -8.69 -26.95
CA ALA A 504 6.54 -9.71 -26.51
C ALA A 504 5.81 -10.99 -26.09
N THR A 505 4.72 -10.88 -25.33
CA THR A 505 3.93 -12.06 -24.89
C THR A 505 3.40 -12.87 -26.07
N MET A 506 2.87 -12.19 -27.09
CA MET A 506 2.39 -12.86 -28.31
C MET A 506 3.56 -13.50 -29.08
N LYS A 507 4.70 -12.82 -29.18
CA LYS A 507 5.92 -13.36 -29.83
C LYS A 507 6.49 -14.57 -29.10
N MET A 508 6.34 -14.63 -27.77
CA MET A 508 6.72 -15.77 -26.94
C MET A 508 5.75 -16.95 -27.05
N GLY A 509 4.63 -16.81 -27.78
CA GLY A 509 3.62 -17.86 -27.94
C GLY A 509 2.73 -18.07 -26.72
N MET A 510 2.66 -17.09 -25.82
CA MET A 510 1.88 -17.20 -24.57
C MET A 510 0.45 -16.66 -24.68
N ALA A 511 0.14 -15.91 -25.75
CA ALA A 511 -1.18 -15.34 -26.01
C ALA A 511 -1.36 -15.15 -27.53
N SER A 512 -2.59 -15.29 -28.03
CA SER A 512 -2.90 -15.00 -29.45
C SER A 512 -3.42 -13.58 -29.66
N THR A 513 -4.00 -13.00 -28.61
CA THR A 513 -4.54 -11.64 -28.62
C THR A 513 -4.12 -10.86 -27.37
N PRO A 514 -4.10 -9.51 -27.41
CA PRO A 514 -3.77 -8.70 -26.23
C PRO A 514 -4.65 -8.98 -25.00
N ARG A 515 -5.91 -9.40 -25.22
CA ARG A 515 -6.86 -9.73 -24.14
C ARG A 515 -6.53 -11.03 -23.41
N GLU A 516 -5.79 -11.93 -24.05
CA GLU A 516 -5.36 -13.22 -23.48
C GLU A 516 -4.05 -13.10 -22.70
N VAL A 517 -3.36 -11.95 -22.78
CA VAL A 517 -2.08 -11.73 -22.11
C VAL A 517 -2.29 -11.83 -20.60
N PRO A 518 -1.62 -12.77 -19.90
CA PRO A 518 -1.75 -12.87 -18.46
C PRO A 518 -1.32 -11.57 -17.76
N ALA A 519 -2.03 -11.19 -16.70
CA ALA A 519 -1.75 -9.95 -15.98
C ALA A 519 -0.41 -10.01 -15.23
N SER A 520 -0.04 -11.19 -14.70
CA SER A 520 1.17 -11.33 -13.89
C SER A 520 2.44 -11.70 -14.68
N ILE A 521 2.34 -12.28 -15.87
CA ILE A 521 3.51 -12.66 -16.68
C ILE A 521 3.28 -12.38 -18.18
N PRO A 522 4.35 -12.09 -18.95
CA PRO A 522 5.70 -11.79 -18.49
C PRO A 522 5.75 -10.50 -17.67
N LYS A 523 6.78 -10.35 -16.84
CA LYS A 523 7.12 -9.03 -16.27
C LYS A 523 7.84 -8.19 -17.33
N ILE A 524 7.60 -6.89 -17.37
CA ILE A 524 8.42 -5.98 -18.17
C ILE A 524 9.30 -5.13 -17.26
N CYS A 525 10.58 -5.04 -17.62
CA CYS A 525 11.60 -4.31 -16.87
C CYS A 525 12.41 -3.43 -17.80
N PHE A 526 12.81 -2.27 -17.29
CA PHE A 526 13.82 -1.45 -17.93
C PHE A 526 15.10 -1.43 -17.10
N VAL A 527 16.23 -1.45 -17.79
CA VAL A 527 17.55 -1.72 -17.25
C VAL A 527 18.49 -0.57 -17.59
N SER A 528 19.44 -0.27 -16.70
CA SER A 528 20.51 0.69 -16.96
C SER A 528 21.82 0.23 -16.34
N GLN A 529 22.91 0.89 -16.79
CA GLN A 529 24.20 0.75 -16.15
C GLN A 529 24.15 1.13 -14.66
N PRO A 530 25.06 0.58 -13.84
CA PRO A 530 25.25 1.00 -12.45
C PRO A 530 25.47 2.50 -12.33
N SER A 531 24.76 3.12 -11.40
CA SER A 531 24.96 4.51 -11.03
C SER A 531 24.52 4.74 -9.59
N SER A 532 25.16 5.70 -8.91
CA SER A 532 24.74 6.06 -7.55
C SER A 532 23.41 6.79 -7.59
N HIS A 533 22.45 6.38 -6.76
CA HIS A 533 21.09 6.92 -6.83
C HIS A 533 20.30 6.78 -5.53
N SER A 534 19.25 7.60 -5.39
CA SER A 534 18.35 7.54 -4.24
C SER A 534 17.48 6.28 -4.25
N LEU A 535 17.27 5.72 -3.07
CA LEU A 535 16.30 4.66 -2.79
C LEU A 535 14.98 5.24 -2.27
N LEU A 536 13.94 4.40 -2.20
CA LEU A 536 12.68 4.75 -1.54
C LEU A 536 12.84 5.17 -0.06
N SER A 537 13.89 4.69 0.63
CA SER A 537 14.21 5.10 2.00
C SER A 537 14.76 6.53 2.09
N GLY A 538 15.15 7.13 0.96
CA GLY A 538 15.89 8.39 0.88
C GLY A 538 17.40 8.23 1.01
N GLU A 539 17.90 7.02 1.29
CA GLU A 539 19.33 6.73 1.28
C GLU A 539 19.88 6.70 -0.15
N ILE A 540 21.19 6.93 -0.29
CA ILE A 540 21.89 6.83 -1.56
C ILE A 540 22.51 5.44 -1.68
N LEU A 541 22.11 4.71 -2.70
CA LEU A 541 22.77 3.50 -3.14
C LEU A 541 24.04 3.88 -3.90
N ASP A 542 25.18 3.36 -3.47
CA ASP A 542 26.43 3.53 -4.21
C ASP A 542 26.42 2.68 -5.49
N GLY A 543 26.63 3.31 -6.64
CA GLY A 543 26.70 2.66 -7.94
C GLY A 543 27.80 1.60 -8.02
N ASP A 544 28.88 1.77 -7.26
CA ASP A 544 29.99 0.79 -7.18
C ASP A 544 29.65 -0.49 -6.44
N SER A 545 28.54 -0.47 -5.73
CA SER A 545 28.06 -1.60 -4.96
C SER A 545 27.02 -2.45 -5.67
N VAL A 546 26.75 -2.16 -6.96
CA VAL A 546 25.85 -2.93 -7.83
C VAL A 546 26.47 -3.16 -9.20
N ASP A 547 26.04 -4.25 -9.84
CA ASP A 547 26.46 -4.65 -11.17
C ASP A 547 25.48 -4.17 -12.26
N VAL A 548 24.22 -3.88 -11.90
CA VAL A 548 23.20 -3.40 -12.84
C VAL A 548 22.05 -2.76 -12.06
N VAL A 549 21.34 -1.81 -12.68
CA VAL A 549 20.12 -1.23 -12.10
C VAL A 549 18.91 -1.65 -12.92
N VAL A 550 17.84 -2.07 -12.24
CA VAL A 550 16.58 -2.48 -12.87
C VAL A 550 15.37 -1.85 -12.19
N ARG A 551 14.35 -1.59 -12.99
CA ARG A 551 13.00 -1.24 -12.54
C ARG A 551 12.01 -2.18 -13.22
N ALA A 552 11.08 -2.73 -12.44
CA ALA A 552 10.13 -3.72 -12.92
C ALA A 552 8.70 -3.19 -12.81
N ILE A 553 7.87 -3.49 -13.81
CA ILE A 553 6.43 -3.29 -13.75
C ILE A 553 5.77 -4.65 -13.47
N SER A 554 4.83 -4.66 -12.54
CA SER A 554 4.07 -5.85 -12.18
C SER A 554 2.60 -5.50 -12.07
N VAL A 555 1.74 -6.20 -12.82
CA VAL A 555 0.29 -5.94 -12.90
C VAL A 555 -0.02 -4.45 -13.10
N GLY A 556 0.64 -3.85 -14.09
CA GLY A 556 0.45 -2.45 -14.49
C GLY A 556 1.02 -1.40 -13.54
N GLN A 557 1.73 -1.80 -12.48
CA GLN A 557 2.25 -0.86 -11.46
C GLN A 557 3.77 -0.99 -11.31
N PRO A 558 4.50 0.13 -11.13
CA PRO A 558 5.91 0.10 -10.76
C PRO A 558 6.14 -0.68 -9.46
N HIS A 559 6.99 -1.69 -9.52
CA HIS A 559 7.29 -2.55 -8.38
C HIS A 559 8.26 -1.83 -7.43
N ARG A 560 7.96 -1.80 -6.13
CA ARG A 560 8.76 -1.05 -5.13
C ARG A 560 10.11 -1.69 -4.78
N ALA A 561 10.34 -2.95 -5.16
CA ALA A 561 11.61 -3.67 -5.05
C ALA A 561 11.87 -4.45 -6.36
N LEU A 562 12.19 -5.74 -6.32
CA LEU A 562 12.28 -6.60 -7.53
C LEU A 562 11.63 -7.98 -7.28
N PRO A 563 10.75 -8.48 -8.16
CA PRO A 563 10.28 -9.87 -8.08
C PRO A 563 11.46 -10.84 -8.24
N ILE A 564 11.53 -11.88 -7.40
CA ILE A 564 12.64 -12.84 -7.45
C ILE A 564 12.74 -13.52 -8.81
N THR A 565 11.63 -14.01 -9.36
CA THR A 565 11.65 -14.72 -10.65
C THR A 565 12.20 -13.85 -11.78
N THR A 566 11.89 -12.55 -11.76
CA THR A 566 12.50 -11.56 -12.66
C THR A 566 14.00 -11.39 -12.40
N SER A 567 14.43 -11.39 -11.14
CA SER A 567 15.86 -11.31 -10.82
C SER A 567 16.66 -12.53 -11.30
N LEU A 568 16.05 -13.73 -11.30
CA LEU A 568 16.66 -14.94 -11.89
C LEU A 568 16.78 -14.79 -13.41
N SER A 569 15.70 -14.36 -14.08
CA SER A 569 15.72 -14.07 -15.51
C SER A 569 16.76 -13.01 -15.87
N LEU A 570 16.92 -11.98 -15.04
CA LEU A 570 17.91 -10.93 -15.24
C LEU A 570 19.34 -11.46 -15.09
N ALA A 571 19.60 -12.28 -14.06
CA ALA A 571 20.92 -12.89 -13.84
C ALA A 571 21.32 -13.81 -15.01
N VAL A 572 20.37 -14.56 -15.56
CA VAL A 572 20.62 -15.35 -16.78
C VAL A 572 20.81 -14.45 -18.00
N ALA A 573 19.95 -13.44 -18.20
CA ALA A 573 20.09 -12.49 -19.30
C ALA A 573 21.45 -11.78 -19.30
N ALA A 574 21.98 -11.43 -18.13
CA ALA A 574 23.29 -10.81 -17.97
C ALA A 574 24.45 -11.67 -18.52
N LYS A 575 24.29 -13.01 -18.51
CA LYS A 575 25.26 -13.98 -19.05
C LYS A 575 24.99 -14.37 -20.51
N ILE A 576 23.88 -13.95 -21.12
CA ILE A 576 23.58 -14.19 -22.54
C ILE A 576 24.24 -13.08 -23.37
N GLN A 577 25.29 -13.44 -24.11
CA GLN A 577 26.04 -12.50 -24.95
C GLN A 577 25.14 -11.75 -25.92
N GLY A 578 25.23 -10.42 -25.92
CA GLY A 578 24.46 -9.55 -26.82
C GLY A 578 23.04 -9.23 -26.37
N SER A 579 22.57 -9.79 -25.25
CA SER A 579 21.28 -9.40 -24.67
C SER A 579 21.30 -7.94 -24.19
N VAL A 580 20.12 -7.32 -24.06
CA VAL A 580 19.98 -5.95 -23.53
C VAL A 580 20.59 -5.83 -22.14
N VAL A 581 20.43 -6.86 -21.29
CA VAL A 581 20.98 -6.88 -19.94
C VAL A 581 22.50 -7.02 -19.97
N ASN A 582 23.03 -7.95 -20.77
CA ASN A 582 24.47 -8.19 -20.92
C ASN A 582 25.23 -6.93 -21.41
N GLN A 583 24.59 -6.06 -22.19
CA GLN A 583 25.18 -4.80 -22.64
C GLN A 583 25.20 -3.70 -21.57
N LEU A 584 24.42 -3.84 -20.50
CA LEU A 584 24.22 -2.80 -19.47
C LEU A 584 24.75 -3.21 -18.10
N VAL A 585 25.12 -4.48 -17.89
CA VAL A 585 25.80 -4.88 -16.67
C VAL A 585 27.23 -4.32 -16.62
N ARG A 586 27.77 -4.17 -15.40
CA ARG A 586 29.17 -3.81 -15.17
C ARG A 586 30.08 -4.77 -15.93
N ALA A 587 31.19 -4.25 -16.47
CA ALA A 587 32.23 -5.09 -17.04
C ALA A 587 32.67 -6.17 -16.01
N SER A 588 33.12 -7.33 -16.49
CA SER A 588 33.56 -8.50 -15.70
C SER A 588 32.49 -9.23 -14.86
N VAL A 589 31.22 -9.19 -15.27
CA VAL A 589 30.14 -10.00 -14.67
C VAL A 589 30.11 -11.44 -15.20
N GLU A 590 30.70 -11.70 -16.37
CA GLU A 590 30.70 -13.01 -17.03
C GLU A 590 31.23 -14.12 -16.11
N ASP A 591 32.34 -13.84 -15.41
CA ASP A 591 33.02 -14.75 -14.48
C ASP A 591 32.44 -14.73 -13.06
N LYS A 592 31.51 -13.82 -12.73
CA LYS A 592 30.90 -13.77 -11.40
C LYS A 592 29.88 -14.89 -11.25
N GLU A 593 29.94 -15.59 -10.11
CA GLU A 593 28.89 -16.55 -9.72
C GLU A 593 27.60 -15.84 -9.30
N GLU A 594 27.73 -14.66 -8.67
CA GLU A 594 26.63 -13.86 -8.16
C GLU A 594 26.59 -12.47 -8.79
N LEU A 595 25.37 -12.02 -9.13
CA LEU A 595 25.07 -10.69 -9.65
C LEU A 595 24.42 -9.86 -8.54
N VAL A 596 24.92 -8.63 -8.32
CA VAL A 596 24.32 -7.68 -7.38
C VAL A 596 23.45 -6.68 -8.13
N ILE A 597 22.13 -6.82 -7.99
CA ILE A 597 21.13 -6.06 -8.74
C ILE A 597 20.61 -4.89 -7.89
N GLY A 598 20.74 -3.66 -8.37
CA GLY A 598 20.12 -2.47 -7.78
C GLY A 598 18.65 -2.31 -8.18
N HIS A 599 17.77 -2.11 -7.21
CA HIS A 599 16.34 -1.86 -7.38
C HIS A 599 15.85 -0.73 -6.46
N SER A 600 14.59 -0.29 -6.59
CA SER A 600 14.07 0.90 -5.90
C SER A 600 14.17 0.89 -4.36
N SER A 601 14.28 -0.27 -3.72
CA SER A 601 14.45 -0.37 -2.25
C SER A 601 15.87 -0.72 -1.78
N GLY A 602 16.85 -0.88 -2.68
CA GLY A 602 18.18 -1.39 -2.32
C GLY A 602 18.77 -2.35 -3.34
N LYS A 603 19.40 -3.43 -2.88
CA LYS A 603 20.12 -4.42 -3.66
C LYS A 603 19.54 -5.82 -3.50
N LEU A 604 19.82 -6.64 -4.49
CA LEU A 604 19.52 -8.05 -4.50
C LEU A 604 20.67 -8.85 -5.10
N VAL A 605 21.25 -9.76 -4.32
CA VAL A 605 22.23 -10.73 -4.78
C VAL A 605 21.53 -11.97 -5.33
N VAL A 606 21.88 -12.37 -6.56
CA VAL A 606 21.35 -13.57 -7.24
C VAL A 606 22.49 -14.34 -7.88
N GLY A 607 22.58 -15.64 -7.60
CA GLY A 607 23.47 -16.56 -8.28
C GLY A 607 22.80 -17.26 -9.46
N ALA A 608 23.54 -17.51 -10.54
CA ALA A 608 23.07 -18.34 -11.65
C ALA A 608 24.21 -19.22 -12.20
N SER A 609 24.02 -20.54 -12.10
CA SER A 609 24.88 -21.55 -12.73
C SER A 609 24.33 -21.91 -14.09
N ILE A 610 25.11 -21.64 -15.14
CA ILE A 610 24.80 -21.97 -16.53
C ILE A 610 25.89 -22.92 -17.02
N LYS A 611 25.48 -24.06 -17.58
CA LYS A 611 26.39 -25.03 -18.18
C LYS A 611 26.97 -24.52 -19.51
N ALA A 612 28.03 -25.18 -19.98
CA ALA A 612 28.66 -24.84 -21.25
C ALA A 612 27.73 -24.97 -22.47
N ASP A 613 26.68 -25.79 -22.38
CA ASP A 613 25.65 -25.95 -23.42
C ASP A 613 24.55 -24.88 -23.36
N GLY A 614 24.63 -23.93 -22.41
CA GLY A 614 23.64 -22.87 -22.19
C GLY A 614 22.45 -23.28 -21.32
N GLU A 615 22.39 -24.51 -20.80
CA GLU A 615 21.35 -24.93 -19.85
C GLU A 615 21.59 -24.24 -18.49
N VAL A 616 20.58 -23.55 -17.96
CA VAL A 616 20.61 -23.01 -16.60
C VAL A 616 20.38 -24.18 -15.64
N GLU A 617 21.42 -24.61 -14.95
CA GLU A 617 21.35 -25.73 -14.01
C GLU A 617 20.60 -25.34 -12.73
N LYS A 618 20.96 -24.18 -12.18
CA LYS A 618 20.45 -23.70 -10.90
C LYS A 618 20.54 -22.18 -10.82
N ALA A 619 19.53 -21.54 -10.25
CA ALA A 619 19.59 -20.14 -9.87
C ALA A 619 19.27 -19.98 -8.38
N SER A 620 20.12 -19.24 -7.66
CA SER A 620 20.14 -19.19 -6.20
C SER A 620 19.86 -17.79 -5.69
N VAL A 621 19.10 -17.68 -4.61
CA VAL A 621 18.80 -16.40 -3.95
C VAL A 621 18.59 -16.59 -2.45
N TYR A 622 18.98 -15.59 -1.66
CA TYR A 622 18.79 -15.59 -0.22
C TYR A 622 17.63 -14.69 0.18
N ARG A 623 16.76 -15.19 1.05
CA ARG A 623 15.56 -14.50 1.54
C ARG A 623 15.40 -14.72 3.03
N THR A 624 14.33 -14.17 3.55
CA THR A 624 13.86 -14.41 4.92
C THR A 624 12.37 -14.66 4.86
N ALA A 625 11.85 -15.46 5.78
CA ALA A 625 10.43 -15.70 5.94
C ALA A 625 10.03 -15.60 7.40
N ARG A 626 8.75 -15.33 7.66
CA ARG A 626 8.20 -15.25 9.02
C ARG A 626 6.70 -15.55 9.01
N ARG A 627 6.27 -16.50 9.84
CA ARG A 627 4.87 -16.70 10.23
C ARG A 627 4.38 -15.46 10.99
N LEU A 628 3.34 -14.79 10.50
CA LEU A 628 2.75 -13.60 11.11
C LEU A 628 1.50 -13.93 11.92
N MET A 629 0.70 -14.87 11.43
CA MET A 629 -0.51 -15.36 12.07
C MET A 629 -0.76 -16.80 11.61
N ASP A 630 -1.38 -17.59 12.48
CA ASP A 630 -1.89 -18.92 12.17
C ASP A 630 -3.25 -19.09 12.86
N GLY A 631 -4.21 -19.72 12.19
CA GLY A 631 -5.55 -19.91 12.74
C GLY A 631 -6.64 -20.04 11.67
N ILE A 632 -7.81 -19.47 11.99
CA ILE A 632 -9.00 -19.56 11.15
C ILE A 632 -9.29 -18.19 10.51
N ILE A 633 -9.41 -18.15 9.19
CA ILE A 633 -9.86 -16.98 8.44
C ILE A 633 -11.38 -17.07 8.25
N TYR A 634 -12.05 -15.92 8.33
CA TYR A 634 -13.48 -15.78 8.08
C TYR A 634 -13.74 -14.91 6.85
N TRP A 635 -14.74 -15.26 6.04
CA TRP A 635 -15.20 -14.48 4.89
C TRP A 635 -16.71 -14.63 4.70
N LYS A 636 -17.31 -13.76 3.87
CA LYS A 636 -18.77 -13.73 3.61
C LYS A 636 -19.15 -14.70 2.50
#